data_AF-A0A1G3PQ23-F1
#
_entry.id   AF-A0A1G3PQ23-F1
#
_cell.length_a   1.000
_cell.length_b   1.000
_cell.length_c   1.000
_cell.angle_alpha   90.00
_cell.angle_beta   90.00
_cell.angle_gamma   90.00
#
_symmetry.space_group_name_H-M   'P 1'
#
loop_
_entity.id
_entity.type
_entity.pdbx_description
1 polymer ?
#
loop_
_entity_poly.entity_id
_entity_poly.type
_entity_poly.pdbx_seq_one_letter_code
_entity_poly.pdbx_strand_id
1 'polypeptide(L)'
;MIRFLISLACTVVLIFGISAAGFTAPQKVYIGVYLNDISGFDLPLGRFQADLYVWCKWAGGTNTPPIRFVNGEIDRMTMDGVENDGNWHSILWHVQGTFRGTFPLQRFPFDRQTLKIQIEIPGDGYEIMPDLAGSGMSQEFSITGWNYEPYFTVKLHSEHYYSDFGSVLNEGEPWIGRSVYFSVQLSRPFTPYFLKFILPLTIILLITLSVFFTKNNIEANLAVGITALLTSVALHSSLTDSLPNVSYMVSADKFFIFSYLVIMVNIASSVTGFNFSEMKESLGRKINSWGWKITAGVIIAGMSLILAVDSYHALGESYKPLPKPPPHATSKTEAVFYVPKMNTLTLDGIYQGLIARGLIHTDEAGNPVPFLITSIPSLTNDLLRFYPDGSVSVKWQLKPDVFWSDGTPITSQDLYFSILLGDDSNRIDVEIEDDKTIEVFYRKKSYSILEEFRLYPKHFCEPYLIKHGKDDFEKQFDTNSPPLDGPFMVQEFVPGKYAVFIRNPYFPGDTPSLEKITIHVTNKVFDQLAKAGKTDALWNLGVQTFETIKGYTNLTIYNNPSGYLYLLQPDCNTPPFDNPLFRKGLMYAIDRAKIAQLLFGDDGKVPDSYRPEFAPDFQPGLPHYGYDPQKAKAIFAQFGYNIAIKLYASTGVMKSAEAPVILAVRAYLENAGLKVILMTNASSAANLFNEGNHGGLVYVNRQSQFSKPLYFWKYTPLPPYLKQCSENFTASLYDERRLELSKVMQKIFAEEVPVISLAFGADRGATQNNLKQWKPGENSGSHWWNVEYWYFE
;
A
#
# COMPACT_ATOMS: atom_id res chain seq x y z
N MET A 1 -23.67 34.41 -42.00
CA MET A 1 -24.89 33.66 -41.64
C MET A 1 -24.57 32.43 -40.77
N ILE A 2 -23.64 31.55 -41.19
CA ILE A 2 -23.22 30.37 -40.40
C ILE A 2 -22.56 30.73 -39.05
N ARG A 3 -21.72 31.78 -38.98
CA ARG A 3 -21.15 32.28 -37.71
C ARG A 3 -22.18 32.89 -36.75
N PHE A 4 -23.32 33.36 -37.26
CA PHE A 4 -24.40 33.93 -36.43
C PHE A 4 -25.30 32.82 -35.87
N LEU A 5 -25.51 31.74 -36.64
CA LEU A 5 -26.21 30.53 -36.19
C LEU A 5 -25.43 29.75 -35.13
N ILE A 6 -24.09 29.68 -35.23
CA ILE A 6 -23.23 29.04 -34.23
C ILE A 6 -23.21 29.84 -32.91
N SER A 7 -23.21 31.17 -32.98
CA SER A 7 -23.30 32.03 -31.78
C SER A 7 -24.65 31.89 -31.07
N LEU A 8 -25.75 31.77 -31.83
CA LEU A 8 -27.10 31.62 -31.26
C LEU A 8 -27.30 30.23 -30.62
N ALA A 9 -26.68 29.17 -31.18
CA ALA A 9 -26.68 27.84 -30.58
C ALA A 9 -25.94 27.79 -29.23
N CYS A 10 -24.82 28.52 -29.09
CA CYS A 10 -24.13 28.64 -27.80
C CYS A 10 -24.87 29.50 -26.77
N THR A 11 -25.72 30.46 -27.19
CA THR A 11 -26.50 31.28 -26.26
C THR A 11 -27.77 30.58 -25.77
N VAL A 12 -28.35 29.67 -26.56
CA VAL A 12 -29.55 28.91 -26.14
C VAL A 12 -29.21 27.80 -25.13
N VAL A 13 -27.98 27.25 -25.15
CA VAL A 13 -27.47 26.32 -24.12
C VAL A 13 -27.20 27.00 -22.77
N LEU A 14 -27.05 28.34 -22.74
CA LEU A 14 -26.87 29.11 -21.50
C LEU A 14 -28.19 29.54 -20.85
N ILE A 15 -29.33 29.46 -21.55
CA ILE A 15 -30.64 29.93 -21.05
C ILE A 15 -31.54 28.76 -20.60
N PHE A 16 -31.34 27.56 -21.12
CA PHE A 16 -31.86 26.34 -20.52
C PHE A 16 -30.77 25.69 -19.69
N GLY A 17 -30.75 26.02 -18.40
CA GLY A 17 -30.06 25.22 -17.40
C GLY A 17 -30.62 23.81 -17.43
N ILE A 18 -30.08 22.96 -18.30
CA ILE A 18 -29.99 21.54 -18.02
C ILE A 18 -29.08 21.51 -16.80
N SER A 19 -29.70 21.45 -15.62
CA SER A 19 -29.10 20.81 -14.48
C SER A 19 -28.59 19.47 -15.01
N ALA A 20 -27.31 19.39 -15.34
CA ALA A 20 -26.63 18.13 -15.34
C ALA A 20 -26.91 17.62 -13.93
N ALA A 21 -27.85 16.67 -13.83
CA ALA A 21 -28.13 15.99 -12.58
C ALA A 21 -26.75 15.59 -12.06
N GLY A 22 -26.32 16.27 -10.99
CA GLY A 22 -24.99 16.08 -10.46
C GLY A 22 -24.92 14.62 -10.11
N PHE A 23 -24.15 13.84 -10.86
CA PHE A 23 -23.72 12.53 -10.42
C PHE A 23 -22.83 12.79 -9.21
N THR A 24 -23.47 12.91 -8.04
CA THR A 24 -22.79 12.89 -6.76
C THR A 24 -22.15 11.53 -6.66
N ALA A 25 -20.83 11.49 -6.50
CA ALA A 25 -20.11 10.24 -6.27
C ALA A 25 -20.81 9.43 -5.16
N PRO A 26 -20.91 8.10 -5.31
CA PRO A 26 -21.59 7.26 -4.34
C PRO A 26 -21.00 7.44 -2.95
N GLN A 27 -21.85 7.45 -1.93
CA GLN A 27 -21.42 7.60 -0.54
C GLN A 27 -20.72 6.32 -0.08
N LYS A 28 -19.46 6.43 0.35
CA LYS A 28 -18.73 5.30 0.91
C LYS A 28 -19.29 4.90 2.28
N VAL A 29 -19.55 3.61 2.46
CA VAL A 29 -20.03 3.02 3.71
C VAL A 29 -19.11 1.87 4.10
N TYR A 30 -18.48 1.99 5.26
CA TYR A 30 -17.61 0.96 5.83
C TYR A 30 -18.44 0.00 6.67
N ILE A 31 -18.51 -1.26 6.26
CA ILE A 31 -19.26 -2.31 6.95
C ILE A 31 -18.27 -3.19 7.69
N GLY A 32 -18.48 -3.43 8.97
CA GLY A 32 -17.68 -4.37 9.74
C GLY A 32 -18.52 -5.37 10.53
N VAL A 33 -17.89 -6.49 10.90
CA VAL A 33 -18.52 -7.60 11.60
C VAL A 33 -17.65 -8.06 12.76
N TYR A 34 -18.26 -8.28 13.92
CA TYR A 34 -17.66 -9.03 15.02
C TYR A 34 -18.46 -10.31 15.27
N LEU A 35 -17.86 -11.46 14.99
CA LEU A 35 -18.53 -12.75 15.16
C LEU A 35 -18.37 -13.26 16.60
N ASN A 36 -19.48 -13.43 17.30
CA ASN A 36 -19.48 -13.98 18.65
C ASN A 36 -19.42 -15.50 18.61
N ASP A 37 -20.31 -16.14 17.85
CA ASP A 37 -20.43 -17.61 17.80
C ASP A 37 -21.02 -18.13 16.49
N ILE A 38 -20.67 -19.37 16.15
CA ILE A 38 -21.30 -20.14 15.06
C ILE A 38 -21.79 -21.47 15.61
N SER A 39 -23.08 -21.72 15.42
CA SER A 39 -23.75 -22.94 15.86
C SER A 39 -24.56 -23.56 14.72
N GLY A 40 -25.04 -24.79 14.94
CA GLY A 40 -25.90 -25.46 13.98
C GLY A 40 -25.30 -25.65 12.57
N PHE A 41 -23.97 -25.78 12.46
CA PHE A 41 -23.31 -26.01 11.17
C PHE A 41 -23.73 -27.36 10.58
N ASP A 42 -24.51 -27.31 9.51
CA ASP A 42 -25.14 -28.46 8.86
C ASP A 42 -24.68 -28.53 7.40
N LEU A 43 -23.73 -29.43 7.16
CA LEU A 43 -23.16 -29.69 5.83
C LEU A 43 -24.22 -30.15 4.81
N PRO A 44 -25.07 -31.17 5.10
CA PRO A 44 -26.13 -31.59 4.19
C PRO A 44 -27.10 -30.48 3.80
N LEU A 45 -27.51 -29.64 4.75
CA LEU A 45 -28.47 -28.55 4.48
C LEU A 45 -27.82 -27.25 4.00
N GLY A 46 -26.50 -27.18 3.96
CA GLY A 46 -25.78 -26.00 3.49
C GLY A 46 -26.03 -24.77 4.37
N ARG A 47 -26.21 -24.94 5.70
CA ARG A 47 -26.57 -23.83 6.61
C ARG A 47 -25.76 -23.80 7.89
N PHE A 48 -25.71 -22.62 8.51
CA PHE A 48 -25.16 -22.41 9.85
C PHE A 48 -25.89 -21.24 10.52
N GLN A 49 -25.90 -21.21 11.84
CA GLN A 49 -26.40 -20.08 12.63
C GLN A 49 -25.22 -19.24 13.07
N ALA A 50 -25.39 -17.92 13.09
CA ALA A 50 -24.37 -17.01 13.58
C ALA A 50 -24.97 -15.95 14.51
N ASP A 51 -24.23 -15.68 15.60
CA ASP A 51 -24.45 -14.57 16.52
C ASP A 51 -23.31 -13.57 16.32
N LEU A 52 -23.63 -12.33 15.96
CA LEU A 52 -22.63 -11.36 15.54
C LEU A 52 -23.09 -9.92 15.73
N TYR A 53 -22.12 -9.02 15.86
CA TYR A 53 -22.35 -7.59 15.71
C TYR A 53 -22.03 -7.14 14.30
N VAL A 54 -22.85 -6.26 13.73
CA VAL A 54 -22.57 -5.56 12.47
C VAL A 54 -22.60 -4.07 12.72
N TRP A 55 -21.69 -3.32 12.10
CA TRP A 55 -21.78 -1.87 12.10
C TRP A 55 -21.58 -1.29 10.71
N CYS A 56 -22.07 -0.07 10.55
CA CYS A 56 -21.79 0.79 9.40
C CYS A 56 -21.17 2.09 9.89
N LYS A 57 -20.10 2.53 9.24
CA LYS A 57 -19.54 3.88 9.38
C LYS A 57 -19.63 4.61 8.05
N TRP A 58 -20.04 5.87 8.06
CA TRP A 58 -20.11 6.68 6.84
C TRP A 58 -19.94 8.15 7.15
N ALA A 59 -19.59 8.93 6.14
CA ALA A 59 -19.48 10.38 6.25
C ALA A 59 -20.59 11.08 5.44
N GLY A 60 -21.15 12.18 5.94
CA GLY A 60 -22.11 13.01 5.20
C GLY A 60 -23.55 12.89 5.69
N GLY A 61 -24.46 12.44 4.81
CA GLY A 61 -25.89 12.41 5.12
C GLY A 61 -26.22 11.66 6.41
N THR A 62 -27.26 12.08 7.14
CA THR A 62 -27.64 11.49 8.43
C THR A 62 -28.46 10.20 8.31
N ASN A 63 -28.81 9.80 7.09
CA ASN A 63 -29.63 8.62 6.85
C ASN A 63 -28.81 7.35 7.05
N THR A 64 -29.33 6.43 7.85
CA THR A 64 -28.73 5.11 8.06
C THR A 64 -28.66 4.33 6.75
N PRO A 65 -27.48 3.78 6.39
CA PRO A 65 -27.34 2.92 5.22
C PRO A 65 -28.26 1.69 5.31
N PRO A 66 -29.04 1.37 4.26
CA PRO A 66 -30.00 0.26 4.29
C PRO A 66 -29.32 -1.09 4.04
N ILE A 67 -28.68 -1.68 5.04
CA ILE A 67 -28.02 -2.99 4.88
C ILE A 67 -29.02 -4.16 4.77
N ARG A 68 -28.69 -5.16 3.95
CA ARG A 68 -29.40 -6.45 3.83
C ARG A 68 -28.44 -7.63 3.88
N PHE A 69 -28.89 -8.74 4.47
CA PHE A 69 -28.15 -10.00 4.45
C PHE A 69 -28.67 -10.87 3.30
N VAL A 70 -27.82 -11.11 2.30
CA VAL A 70 -28.27 -11.74 1.04
C VAL A 70 -28.41 -13.25 1.18
N ASN A 71 -27.47 -13.87 1.91
CA ASN A 71 -27.42 -15.30 2.10
C ASN A 71 -27.93 -15.74 3.49
N GLY A 72 -28.67 -14.89 4.20
CA GLY A 72 -29.12 -15.16 5.56
C GLY A 72 -30.57 -14.78 5.80
N GLU A 73 -31.24 -15.59 6.62
CA GLU A 73 -32.53 -15.26 7.22
C GLU A 73 -32.26 -14.76 8.65
N ILE A 74 -32.67 -13.53 8.93
CA ILE A 74 -32.36 -12.86 10.20
C ILE A 74 -33.50 -13.07 11.18
N ASP A 75 -33.20 -13.80 12.26
CA ASP A 75 -34.13 -14.10 13.34
C ASP A 75 -34.34 -12.86 14.23
N ARG A 76 -33.26 -12.13 14.50
CA ARG A 76 -33.27 -10.91 15.32
C ARG A 76 -32.18 -9.94 14.91
N MET A 77 -32.51 -8.66 14.85
CA MET A 77 -31.57 -7.56 14.66
C MET A 77 -31.95 -6.40 15.58
N THR A 78 -31.13 -6.11 16.58
CA THR A 78 -31.33 -5.00 17.54
C THR A 78 -30.25 -3.93 17.33
N MET A 79 -30.64 -2.66 17.45
CA MET A 79 -29.68 -1.56 17.41
C MET A 79 -29.11 -1.34 18.81
N ASP A 80 -27.79 -1.45 18.93
CA ASP A 80 -27.09 -1.45 20.22
C ASP A 80 -26.34 -0.14 20.48
N GLY A 81 -26.01 0.62 19.42
CA GLY A 81 -25.33 1.91 19.58
C GLY A 81 -25.36 2.79 18.33
N VAL A 82 -25.28 4.11 18.56
CA VAL A 82 -25.08 5.13 17.52
C VAL A 82 -24.04 6.13 18.02
N GLU A 83 -23.04 6.42 17.20
CA GLU A 83 -21.98 7.38 17.52
C GLU A 83 -21.82 8.38 16.37
N ASN A 84 -21.43 9.61 16.71
CA ASN A 84 -21.17 10.66 15.73
C ASN A 84 -19.90 11.42 16.13
N ASP A 85 -19.06 11.72 15.14
CA ASP A 85 -17.89 12.60 15.31
C ASP A 85 -17.71 13.49 14.08
N GLY A 86 -18.16 14.75 14.21
CA GLY A 86 -18.18 15.70 13.11
C GLY A 86 -19.13 15.24 12.02
N ASN A 87 -18.58 15.01 10.82
CA ASN A 87 -19.35 14.54 9.66
C ASN A 87 -19.46 13.00 9.59
N TRP A 88 -18.83 12.27 10.53
CA TRP A 88 -18.86 10.82 10.56
C TRP A 88 -19.95 10.31 11.48
N HIS A 89 -20.61 9.26 11.02
CA HIS A 89 -21.67 8.54 11.68
C HIS A 89 -21.28 7.07 11.81
N SER A 90 -21.67 6.44 12.91
CA SER A 90 -21.52 5.01 13.16
C SER A 90 -22.79 4.46 13.78
N ILE A 91 -23.22 3.28 13.36
CA ILE A 91 -24.34 2.55 13.94
C ILE A 91 -23.94 1.09 14.13
N LEU A 92 -24.33 0.51 15.26
CA LEU A 92 -24.01 -0.85 15.67
C LEU A 92 -25.31 -1.63 15.89
N TRP A 93 -25.35 -2.84 15.34
CA TRP A 93 -26.44 -3.80 15.53
C TRP A 93 -25.92 -5.12 16.07
N HIS A 94 -26.70 -5.76 16.95
CA HIS A 94 -26.56 -7.17 17.30
C HIS A 94 -27.51 -8.01 16.43
N VAL A 95 -26.97 -9.03 15.77
CA VAL A 95 -27.64 -9.82 14.73
C VAL A 95 -27.55 -11.30 15.07
N GLN A 96 -28.70 -11.96 15.02
CA GLN A 96 -28.84 -13.41 15.12
C GLN A 96 -29.60 -13.90 13.89
N GLY A 97 -29.05 -14.88 13.20
CA GLY A 97 -29.68 -15.41 12.00
C GLY A 97 -29.09 -16.73 11.50
N THR A 98 -29.79 -17.31 10.54
CA THR A 98 -29.41 -18.55 9.85
C THR A 98 -28.92 -18.22 8.44
N PHE A 99 -27.66 -18.55 8.17
CA PHE A 99 -26.96 -18.27 6.91
C PHE A 99 -26.82 -19.53 6.06
N ARG A 100 -26.79 -19.35 4.74
CA ARG A 100 -26.65 -20.40 3.73
C ARG A 100 -25.31 -20.29 3.00
N GLY A 101 -24.75 -21.44 2.65
CA GLY A 101 -23.48 -21.54 1.95
C GLY A 101 -23.37 -22.80 1.11
N THR A 102 -22.32 -22.84 0.30
CA THR A 102 -21.95 -24.02 -0.50
C THR A 102 -20.72 -24.66 0.12
N PHE A 103 -20.80 -25.94 0.49
CA PHE A 103 -19.73 -26.66 1.19
C PHE A 103 -19.16 -27.81 0.33
N PRO A 104 -18.22 -27.51 -0.58
CA PRO A 104 -17.64 -28.50 -1.48
C PRO A 104 -16.86 -29.60 -0.75
N LEU A 105 -17.07 -30.86 -1.14
CA LEU A 105 -16.43 -32.04 -0.53
C LEU A 105 -15.41 -32.73 -1.45
N GLN A 106 -15.09 -32.17 -2.63
CA GLN A 106 -14.21 -32.80 -3.62
C GLN A 106 -12.88 -33.28 -3.01
N ARG A 107 -12.34 -32.53 -2.04
CA ARG A 107 -11.06 -32.80 -1.38
C ARG A 107 -11.15 -33.57 -0.07
N PHE A 108 -12.33 -34.03 0.33
CA PHE A 108 -12.48 -34.71 1.62
C PHE A 108 -11.54 -35.93 1.74
N PRO A 109 -10.84 -36.11 2.89
CA PRO A 109 -10.97 -35.38 4.16
C PRO A 109 -10.09 -34.13 4.32
N PHE A 110 -9.41 -33.68 3.26
CA PHE A 110 -8.55 -32.49 3.22
C PHE A 110 -9.30 -31.23 2.78
N ASP A 111 -10.63 -31.25 2.84
CA ASP A 111 -11.48 -30.14 2.45
C ASP A 111 -11.33 -28.94 3.40
N ARG A 112 -11.44 -27.75 2.80
CA ARG A 112 -11.60 -26.48 3.52
C ARG A 112 -12.97 -25.93 3.21
N GLN A 113 -13.71 -25.55 4.24
CA GLN A 113 -15.05 -24.99 4.12
C GLN A 113 -15.02 -23.50 4.42
N THR A 114 -15.82 -22.73 3.68
CA THR A 114 -15.90 -21.28 3.86
C THR A 114 -17.29 -20.91 4.35
N LEU A 115 -17.39 -20.45 5.59
CA LEU A 115 -18.62 -19.88 6.14
C LEU A 115 -18.69 -18.40 5.76
N LYS A 116 -19.67 -18.03 4.92
CA LYS A 116 -19.78 -16.68 4.36
C LYS A 116 -20.95 -15.92 4.98
N ILE A 117 -20.71 -14.69 5.39
CA ILE A 117 -21.74 -13.72 5.74
C ILE A 117 -21.73 -12.66 4.64
N GLN A 118 -22.79 -12.60 3.82
CA GLN A 118 -22.91 -11.67 2.71
C GLN A 118 -23.80 -10.48 3.11
N ILE A 119 -23.21 -9.29 3.12
CA ILE A 119 -23.90 -8.05 3.42
C ILE A 119 -23.91 -7.18 2.17
N GLU A 120 -25.05 -6.61 1.87
CA GLU A 120 -25.27 -5.77 0.70
C GLU A 120 -25.98 -4.47 1.08
N ILE A 121 -25.70 -3.40 0.34
CA ILE A 121 -26.47 -2.17 0.36
C ILE A 121 -27.15 -2.02 -1.00
N PRO A 122 -28.49 -2.01 -1.08
CA PRO A 122 -29.20 -1.86 -2.34
C PRO A 122 -29.08 -0.42 -2.87
N GLY A 123 -28.93 -0.32 -4.20
CA GLY A 123 -28.93 0.93 -4.94
C GLY A 123 -27.53 1.47 -5.28
N ASP A 124 -27.47 2.36 -6.27
CA ASP A 124 -26.21 2.87 -6.81
C ASP A 124 -25.63 4.06 -6.03
N GLY A 125 -26.37 4.54 -5.02
CA GLY A 125 -25.98 5.69 -4.19
C GLY A 125 -24.86 5.41 -3.20
N TYR A 126 -24.46 4.14 -3.04
CA TYR A 126 -23.47 3.72 -2.04
C TYR A 126 -22.30 2.94 -2.66
N GLU A 127 -21.13 3.12 -2.06
CA GLU A 127 -19.94 2.33 -2.34
C GLU A 127 -19.56 1.58 -1.06
N ILE A 128 -19.58 0.24 -1.11
CA ILE A 128 -19.33 -0.60 0.06
C ILE A 128 -17.83 -0.76 0.24
N MET A 129 -17.36 -0.43 1.44
CA MET A 129 -15.99 -0.67 1.88
C MET A 129 -16.00 -1.64 3.07
N PRO A 130 -15.09 -2.61 3.15
CA PRO A 130 -14.98 -3.44 4.34
C PRO A 130 -14.22 -2.71 5.45
N ASP A 131 -14.78 -2.69 6.65
CA ASP A 131 -14.08 -2.27 7.86
C ASP A 131 -13.32 -3.47 8.47
N LEU A 132 -12.26 -3.90 7.78
CA LEU A 132 -11.42 -5.00 8.26
C LEU A 132 -10.77 -4.71 9.60
N ALA A 133 -10.35 -3.47 9.81
CA ALA A 133 -9.65 -3.05 11.02
C ALA A 133 -10.53 -3.20 12.27
N GLY A 134 -11.81 -2.88 12.16
CA GLY A 134 -12.77 -3.08 13.24
C GLY A 134 -13.27 -4.52 13.35
N SER A 135 -13.24 -5.28 12.24
CA SER A 135 -13.81 -6.63 12.18
C SER A 135 -12.98 -7.66 12.92
N GLY A 136 -13.62 -8.70 13.43
CA GLY A 136 -12.95 -9.76 14.19
C GLY A 136 -13.90 -10.82 14.71
N MET A 137 -13.40 -11.71 15.56
CA MET A 137 -14.22 -12.74 16.19
C MET A 137 -13.82 -12.95 17.63
N SER A 138 -14.71 -13.57 18.41
CA SER A 138 -14.45 -13.95 19.79
C SER A 138 -13.20 -14.83 19.92
N GLN A 139 -12.40 -14.58 20.97
CA GLN A 139 -11.23 -15.41 21.29
C GLN A 139 -11.62 -16.82 21.74
N GLU A 140 -12.79 -16.97 22.37
CA GLU A 140 -13.34 -18.25 22.84
C GLU A 140 -14.32 -18.85 21.81
N PHE A 141 -14.00 -18.73 20.53
CA PHE A 141 -14.79 -19.31 19.46
C PHE A 141 -14.53 -20.83 19.36
N SER A 142 -15.58 -21.65 19.38
CA SER A 142 -15.44 -23.10 19.19
C SER A 142 -16.52 -23.64 18.29
N ILE A 143 -16.13 -24.19 17.14
CA ILE A 143 -17.01 -24.95 16.26
C ILE A 143 -16.73 -26.44 16.43
N THR A 144 -17.77 -27.21 16.71
CA THR A 144 -17.60 -28.64 17.05
C THR A 144 -17.06 -29.43 15.86
N GLY A 145 -15.92 -30.09 16.03
CA GLY A 145 -15.35 -31.02 15.04
C GLY A 145 -14.56 -30.38 13.90
N TRP A 146 -14.31 -29.07 13.95
CA TRP A 146 -13.58 -28.32 12.93
C TRP A 146 -12.46 -27.48 13.56
N ASN A 147 -11.34 -27.39 12.85
CA ASN A 147 -10.37 -26.33 13.07
C ASN A 147 -10.84 -25.10 12.29
N TYR A 148 -10.49 -23.91 12.76
CA TYR A 148 -10.85 -22.66 12.09
C TYR A 148 -9.67 -21.68 12.11
N GLU A 149 -9.70 -20.76 11.14
CA GLU A 149 -8.79 -19.62 11.10
C GLU A 149 -9.40 -18.47 11.94
N PRO A 150 -8.68 -17.91 12.92
CA PRO A 150 -9.23 -16.93 13.86
C PRO A 150 -9.34 -15.50 13.27
N TYR A 151 -9.55 -15.39 11.96
CA TYR A 151 -9.63 -14.12 11.23
C TYR A 151 -10.62 -14.24 10.06
N PHE A 152 -11.08 -13.09 9.58
CA PHE A 152 -11.92 -13.05 8.38
C PHE A 152 -11.09 -12.92 7.11
N THR A 153 -11.46 -13.68 6.10
CA THR A 153 -11.16 -13.34 4.71
C THR A 153 -12.29 -12.49 4.17
N VAL A 154 -11.97 -11.32 3.61
CA VAL A 154 -12.98 -10.44 3.01
C VAL A 154 -12.83 -10.34 1.52
N LYS A 155 -13.97 -10.34 0.82
CA LYS A 155 -14.04 -10.15 -0.62
C LYS A 155 -15.16 -9.18 -0.94
N LEU A 156 -14.82 -8.15 -1.72
CA LEU A 156 -15.81 -7.32 -2.40
C LEU A 156 -16.29 -8.04 -3.64
N HIS A 157 -17.59 -8.00 -3.88
CA HIS A 157 -18.22 -8.67 -5.02
C HIS A 157 -19.25 -7.75 -5.65
N SER A 158 -19.18 -7.64 -6.97
CA SER A 158 -20.21 -7.06 -7.80
C SER A 158 -20.93 -8.19 -8.51
N GLU A 159 -22.22 -8.32 -8.27
CA GLU A 159 -23.08 -9.26 -8.97
C GLU A 159 -23.86 -8.51 -10.04
N HIS A 160 -23.65 -8.92 -11.29
CA HIS A 160 -24.37 -8.39 -12.44
C HIS A 160 -25.68 -9.16 -12.61
N TYR A 161 -26.79 -8.49 -12.33
CA TYR A 161 -28.12 -9.02 -12.56
C TYR A 161 -28.62 -8.53 -13.92
N TYR A 162 -28.91 -9.46 -14.84
CA TYR A 162 -29.52 -9.15 -16.15
C TYR A 162 -31.00 -8.76 -16.06
N SER A 163 -31.41 -8.17 -14.93
CA SER A 163 -32.75 -7.70 -14.62
C SER A 163 -32.62 -6.29 -14.06
N ASP A 164 -33.57 -5.44 -14.40
CA ASP A 164 -33.71 -4.09 -13.84
C ASP A 164 -34.48 -4.08 -12.51
N PHE A 165 -34.91 -5.27 -12.03
CA PHE A 165 -35.77 -5.46 -10.85
C PHE A 165 -37.07 -4.64 -10.89
N GLY A 166 -37.59 -4.35 -12.10
CA GLY A 166 -38.77 -3.52 -12.29
C GLY A 166 -38.49 -2.02 -12.11
N SER A 167 -37.24 -1.57 -12.31
CA SER A 167 -36.89 -0.16 -12.28
C SER A 167 -37.62 0.60 -13.38
N VAL A 168 -38.42 1.59 -12.99
CA VAL A 168 -39.09 2.50 -13.94
C VAL A 168 -38.12 3.55 -14.50
N LEU A 169 -37.10 3.92 -13.74
CA LEU A 169 -36.13 4.96 -14.13
C LEU A 169 -35.04 4.43 -15.05
N ASN A 170 -34.66 3.15 -14.87
CA ASN A 170 -33.60 2.47 -15.61
C ASN A 170 -34.14 1.18 -16.24
N GLU A 171 -35.32 1.26 -16.87
CA GLU A 171 -36.01 0.09 -17.45
C GLU A 171 -35.14 -0.58 -18.52
N GLY A 172 -34.97 -1.90 -18.42
CA GLY A 172 -34.14 -2.71 -19.30
C GLY A 172 -32.63 -2.67 -19.01
N GLU A 173 -32.16 -1.81 -18.10
CA GLU A 173 -30.74 -1.75 -17.73
C GLU A 173 -30.39 -2.80 -16.66
N PRO A 174 -29.27 -3.55 -16.82
CA PRO A 174 -28.83 -4.51 -15.82
C PRO A 174 -28.54 -3.85 -14.48
N TRP A 175 -29.05 -4.43 -13.40
CA TRP A 175 -28.73 -3.97 -12.06
C TRP A 175 -27.41 -4.57 -11.56
N ILE A 176 -26.59 -3.76 -10.87
CA ILE A 176 -25.32 -4.19 -10.29
C ILE A 176 -25.45 -4.16 -8.76
N GLY A 177 -25.59 -5.34 -8.16
CA GLY A 177 -25.57 -5.46 -6.70
C GLY A 177 -24.14 -5.48 -6.19
N ARG A 178 -23.85 -4.70 -5.15
CA ARG A 178 -22.54 -4.66 -4.50
C ARG A 178 -22.65 -5.33 -3.14
N SER A 179 -21.81 -6.32 -2.90
CA SER A 179 -21.79 -7.10 -1.66
C SER A 179 -20.40 -7.15 -1.07
N VAL A 180 -20.33 -7.26 0.26
CA VAL A 180 -19.13 -7.61 1.00
C VAL A 180 -19.33 -8.97 1.66
N TYR A 181 -18.35 -9.86 1.51
CA TYR A 181 -18.32 -11.17 2.16
C TYR A 181 -17.37 -11.14 3.35
N PHE A 182 -17.87 -11.46 4.54
CA PHE A 182 -17.04 -11.82 5.69
C PHE A 182 -16.99 -13.35 5.78
N SER A 183 -15.80 -13.93 5.58
CA SER A 183 -15.65 -15.38 5.45
C SER A 183 -14.75 -15.97 6.53
N VAL A 184 -15.22 -16.99 7.24
CA VAL A 184 -14.42 -17.81 8.15
C VAL A 184 -14.04 -19.10 7.45
N GLN A 185 -12.76 -19.45 7.50
CA GLN A 185 -12.27 -20.70 6.92
C GLN A 185 -12.23 -21.79 7.98
N LEU A 186 -12.82 -22.93 7.64
CA LEU A 186 -12.80 -24.15 8.44
C LEU A 186 -11.95 -25.20 7.74
N SER A 187 -11.25 -26.01 8.52
CA SER A 187 -10.57 -27.21 8.05
C SER A 187 -10.82 -28.38 8.99
N ARG A 188 -10.79 -29.59 8.45
CA ARG A 188 -10.95 -30.79 9.29
C ARG A 188 -9.67 -31.05 10.08
N PRO A 189 -9.78 -31.51 11.35
CA PRO A 189 -8.61 -31.99 12.07
C PRO A 189 -8.07 -33.24 11.37
N PHE A 190 -6.83 -33.22 10.89
CA PHE A 190 -6.28 -34.30 10.07
C PHE A 190 -6.14 -35.63 10.84
N THR A 191 -5.68 -35.58 12.10
CA THR A 191 -5.29 -36.76 12.89
C THR A 191 -6.39 -37.83 13.02
N PRO A 192 -7.67 -37.49 13.34
CA PRO A 192 -8.73 -38.49 13.39
C PRO A 192 -8.97 -39.21 12.06
N TYR A 193 -8.94 -38.51 10.93
CA TYR A 193 -9.18 -39.13 9.61
C TYR A 193 -7.99 -39.98 9.17
N PHE A 194 -6.77 -39.53 9.51
CA PHE A 194 -5.58 -40.34 9.32
C PHE A 194 -5.69 -41.67 10.08
N LEU A 195 -5.98 -41.63 11.38
CA LEU A 195 -6.05 -42.83 12.23
C LEU A 195 -7.24 -43.74 11.91
N LYS A 196 -8.40 -43.17 11.54
CA LYS A 196 -9.62 -43.95 11.28
C LYS A 196 -9.71 -44.51 9.87
N PHE A 197 -9.09 -43.88 8.88
CA PHE A 197 -9.28 -44.24 7.47
C PHE A 197 -7.97 -44.49 6.73
N ILE A 198 -7.04 -43.51 6.72
CA ILE A 198 -5.81 -43.61 5.90
C ILE A 198 -4.89 -44.70 6.44
N LEU A 199 -4.67 -44.75 7.75
CA LEU A 199 -3.80 -45.72 8.41
C LEU A 199 -4.34 -47.16 8.27
N PRO A 200 -5.62 -47.46 8.59
CA PRO A 200 -6.18 -48.79 8.34
C PRO A 200 -6.12 -49.21 6.87
N LEU A 201 -6.43 -48.31 5.93
CA LEU A 201 -6.33 -48.60 4.50
C LEU A 201 -4.88 -48.92 4.08
N THR A 202 -3.92 -48.17 4.59
CA THR A 202 -2.48 -48.42 4.37
C THR A 202 -2.06 -49.77 4.94
N ILE A 203 -2.52 -50.12 6.15
CA ILE A 203 -2.26 -51.42 6.77
C ILE A 203 -2.85 -52.55 5.93
N ILE A 204 -4.09 -52.42 5.44
CA ILE A 204 -4.73 -53.40 4.56
C ILE A 204 -3.87 -53.62 3.30
N LEU A 205 -3.42 -52.54 2.66
CA LEU A 205 -2.55 -52.62 1.48
C LEU A 205 -1.20 -53.28 1.79
N LEU A 206 -0.57 -52.95 2.92
CA LEU A 206 0.68 -53.58 3.34
C LEU A 206 0.49 -55.08 3.65
N ILE A 207 -0.61 -55.47 4.28
CA ILE A 207 -0.96 -56.88 4.53
C ILE A 207 -1.13 -57.60 3.19
N THR A 208 -1.70 -56.97 2.17
CA THR A 208 -1.82 -57.62 0.85
C THR A 208 -0.46 -57.88 0.17
N LEU A 209 0.62 -57.22 0.59
CA LEU A 209 1.98 -57.55 0.12
C LEU A 209 2.48 -58.88 0.69
N SER A 210 1.95 -59.36 1.83
CA SER A 210 2.32 -60.65 2.44
C SER A 210 2.15 -61.83 1.48
N VAL A 211 1.21 -61.69 0.54
CA VAL A 211 0.88 -62.65 -0.51
C VAL A 211 2.07 -63.01 -1.41
N PHE A 212 3.05 -62.12 -1.54
CA PHE A 212 4.28 -62.39 -2.30
C PHE A 212 5.32 -63.20 -1.50
N PHE A 213 5.15 -63.32 -0.18
CA PHE A 213 6.08 -64.00 0.73
C PHE A 213 5.62 -65.39 1.16
N THR A 214 4.33 -65.69 1.03
CA THR A 214 3.72 -67.00 1.32
C THR A 214 3.97 -67.98 0.16
N LYS A 215 4.87 -68.95 0.37
CA LYS A 215 5.25 -69.93 -0.65
C LYS A 215 4.14 -70.97 -0.89
N ASN A 216 3.72 -71.13 -2.15
CA ASN A 216 2.85 -72.21 -2.65
C ASN A 216 1.50 -72.42 -1.91
N ASN A 217 0.96 -71.38 -1.28
CA ASN A 217 -0.34 -71.45 -0.60
C ASN A 217 -1.34 -70.49 -1.25
N ILE A 218 -1.89 -70.91 -2.41
CA ILE A 218 -2.84 -70.09 -3.17
C ILE A 218 -4.12 -69.82 -2.38
N GLU A 219 -4.57 -70.78 -1.57
CA GLU A 219 -5.76 -70.63 -0.73
C GLU A 219 -5.59 -69.50 0.29
N ALA A 220 -4.46 -69.46 1.00
CA ALA A 220 -4.16 -68.38 1.93
C ALA A 220 -4.02 -67.02 1.23
N ASN A 221 -3.43 -67.00 0.04
CA ASN A 221 -3.23 -65.77 -0.74
C ASN A 221 -4.55 -65.17 -1.24
N LEU A 222 -5.45 -66.03 -1.73
CA LEU A 222 -6.79 -65.65 -2.12
C LEU A 222 -7.61 -65.20 -0.90
N ALA A 223 -7.51 -65.90 0.22
CA ALA A 223 -8.19 -65.52 1.45
C ALA A 223 -7.76 -64.14 1.96
N VAL A 224 -6.46 -63.84 1.98
CA VAL A 224 -5.92 -62.51 2.36
C VAL A 224 -6.42 -61.43 1.41
N GLY A 225 -6.36 -61.67 0.09
CA GLY A 225 -6.84 -60.70 -0.91
C GLY A 225 -8.34 -60.42 -0.83
N ILE A 226 -9.17 -61.46 -0.70
CA ILE A 226 -10.64 -61.33 -0.59
C ILE A 226 -11.01 -60.62 0.71
N THR A 227 -10.36 -60.98 1.83
CA THR A 227 -10.61 -60.34 3.13
C THR A 227 -10.21 -58.87 3.09
N ALA A 228 -9.06 -58.55 2.49
CA ALA A 228 -8.60 -57.17 2.29
C ALA A 228 -9.60 -56.35 1.46
N LEU A 229 -10.13 -56.93 0.37
CA LEU A 229 -11.14 -56.28 -0.46
C LEU A 229 -12.43 -56.03 0.31
N LEU A 230 -12.97 -57.04 1.01
CA LEU A 230 -14.19 -56.91 1.81
C LEU A 230 -14.03 -55.87 2.92
N THR A 231 -12.87 -55.85 3.58
CA THR A 231 -12.57 -54.90 4.66
C THR A 231 -12.45 -53.48 4.11
N SER A 232 -11.79 -53.31 2.96
CA SER A 232 -11.65 -52.01 2.30
C SER A 232 -13.00 -51.48 1.79
N VAL A 233 -13.89 -52.35 1.29
CA VAL A 233 -15.27 -51.98 0.92
C VAL A 233 -16.10 -51.60 2.14
N ALA A 234 -16.02 -52.37 3.23
CA ALA A 234 -16.71 -52.04 4.47
C ALA A 234 -16.25 -50.69 5.06
N LEU A 235 -14.93 -50.42 5.02
CA LEU A 235 -14.35 -49.15 5.48
C LEU A 235 -14.78 -47.98 4.59
N HIS A 236 -14.88 -48.17 3.26
CA HIS A 236 -15.38 -47.15 2.34
C HIS A 236 -16.86 -46.85 2.61
N SER A 237 -17.72 -47.87 2.75
CA SER A 237 -19.14 -47.67 3.06
C SER A 237 -19.34 -46.89 4.37
N SER A 238 -18.60 -47.26 5.42
CA SER A 238 -18.63 -46.56 6.71
C SER A 238 -18.25 -45.07 6.58
N LEU A 239 -17.32 -44.74 5.67
CA LEU A 239 -16.93 -43.37 5.37
C LEU A 239 -18.00 -42.63 4.56
N THR A 240 -18.55 -43.26 3.53
CA THR A 240 -19.59 -42.68 2.66
C THR A 240 -20.87 -42.37 3.43
N ASP A 241 -21.28 -43.24 4.36
CA ASP A 241 -22.48 -43.04 5.20
C ASP A 241 -22.36 -41.80 6.12
N SER A 242 -21.14 -41.32 6.37
CA SER A 242 -20.90 -40.13 7.20
C SER A 242 -20.94 -38.81 6.41
N LEU A 243 -21.09 -38.88 5.08
CA LEU A 243 -21.05 -37.73 4.18
C LEU A 243 -22.41 -37.49 3.49
N PRO A 244 -22.73 -36.25 3.11
CA PRO A 244 -23.88 -35.98 2.28
C PRO A 244 -23.69 -36.56 0.86
N ASN A 245 -24.80 -36.88 0.21
CA ASN A 245 -24.79 -37.36 -1.16
C ASN A 245 -24.34 -36.26 -2.13
N VAL A 246 -23.21 -36.48 -2.81
CA VAL A 246 -22.62 -35.57 -3.80
C VAL A 246 -22.59 -36.22 -5.19
N SER A 247 -22.72 -35.41 -6.24
CA SER A 247 -22.76 -35.90 -7.64
C SER A 247 -21.37 -36.14 -8.26
N TYR A 248 -20.31 -36.02 -7.47
CA TYR A 248 -18.92 -36.12 -7.90
C TYR A 248 -18.14 -37.04 -6.96
N MET A 249 -17.03 -37.60 -7.46
CA MET A 249 -16.12 -38.39 -6.62
C MET A 249 -15.26 -37.50 -5.74
N VAL A 250 -15.15 -37.89 -4.48
CA VAL A 250 -14.33 -37.26 -3.45
C VAL A 250 -12.91 -37.87 -3.45
N SER A 251 -11.89 -37.15 -2.97
CA SER A 251 -10.52 -37.67 -2.85
C SER A 251 -10.45 -39.01 -2.10
N ALA A 252 -11.22 -39.17 -1.03
CA ALA A 252 -11.37 -40.46 -0.34
C ALA A 252 -11.83 -41.59 -1.28
N ASP A 253 -12.82 -41.36 -2.14
CA ASP A 253 -13.27 -42.37 -3.12
C ASP A 253 -12.13 -42.78 -4.05
N LYS A 254 -11.32 -41.82 -4.51
CA LYS A 254 -10.14 -42.09 -5.35
C LYS A 254 -9.14 -43.01 -4.64
N PHE A 255 -8.87 -42.79 -3.35
CA PHE A 255 -7.99 -43.65 -2.56
C PHE A 255 -8.55 -45.08 -2.41
N PHE A 256 -9.84 -45.23 -2.13
CA PHE A 256 -10.46 -46.56 -2.01
C PHE A 256 -10.50 -47.30 -3.34
N ILE A 257 -10.91 -46.65 -4.44
CA ILE A 257 -10.92 -47.24 -5.78
C ILE A 257 -9.51 -47.67 -6.20
N PHE A 258 -8.50 -46.82 -5.97
CA PHE A 258 -7.10 -47.18 -6.20
C PHE A 258 -6.69 -48.41 -5.38
N SER A 259 -7.11 -48.48 -4.11
CA SER A 259 -6.83 -49.61 -3.24
C SER A 259 -7.48 -50.91 -3.74
N TYR A 260 -8.72 -50.84 -4.24
CA TYR A 260 -9.41 -51.99 -4.84
C TYR A 260 -8.64 -52.54 -6.04
N LEU A 261 -8.16 -51.65 -6.92
CA LEU A 261 -7.37 -52.04 -8.09
C LEU A 261 -6.06 -52.72 -7.68
N VAL A 262 -5.35 -52.18 -6.68
CA VAL A 262 -4.12 -52.79 -6.16
C VAL A 262 -4.40 -54.17 -5.56
N ILE A 263 -5.45 -54.32 -4.76
CA ILE A 263 -5.83 -55.60 -4.15
C ILE A 263 -6.19 -56.63 -5.25
N MET A 264 -6.96 -56.23 -6.26
CA MET A 264 -7.30 -57.08 -7.40
C MET A 264 -6.06 -57.51 -8.20
N VAL A 265 -5.13 -56.59 -8.45
CA VAL A 265 -3.84 -56.90 -9.12
C VAL A 265 -3.01 -57.87 -8.28
N ASN A 266 -2.99 -57.74 -6.96
CA ASN A 266 -2.30 -58.68 -6.08
C ASN A 266 -2.93 -60.08 -6.10
N ILE A 267 -4.27 -60.17 -6.11
CA ILE A 267 -5.00 -61.44 -6.29
C ILE A 267 -4.63 -62.08 -7.64
N ALA A 268 -4.68 -61.32 -8.73
CA ALA A 268 -4.31 -61.82 -10.06
C ALA A 268 -2.83 -62.24 -10.17
N SER A 269 -1.95 -61.47 -9.55
CA SER A 269 -0.50 -61.78 -9.45
C SER A 269 -0.25 -63.07 -8.68
N SER A 270 -1.09 -63.38 -7.69
CA SER A 270 -1.02 -64.63 -6.92
C SER A 270 -1.39 -65.84 -7.75
N VAL A 271 -2.50 -65.75 -8.50
CA VAL A 271 -2.97 -66.82 -9.38
C VAL A 271 -1.95 -67.09 -10.49
N THR A 272 -1.46 -66.03 -11.12
CA THR A 272 -0.43 -66.15 -12.18
C THR A 272 0.89 -66.66 -11.62
N GLY A 273 1.36 -66.14 -10.49
CA GLY A 273 2.55 -66.61 -9.81
C GLY A 273 2.47 -68.10 -9.45
N PHE A 274 1.31 -68.57 -8.99
CA PHE A 274 1.04 -69.98 -8.71
C PHE A 274 1.09 -70.84 -9.98
N ASN A 275 0.32 -70.49 -11.02
CA ASN A 275 0.29 -71.22 -12.29
C ASN A 275 1.69 -71.36 -12.93
N PHE A 276 2.48 -70.27 -12.94
CA PHE A 276 3.85 -70.32 -13.46
C PHE A 276 4.82 -71.05 -12.55
N SER A 277 4.57 -71.08 -11.23
CA SER A 277 5.38 -71.88 -10.31
C SER A 277 5.21 -73.38 -10.52
N GLU A 278 4.02 -73.83 -10.92
CA GLU A 278 3.78 -75.23 -11.34
C GLU A 278 4.53 -75.57 -12.64
N MET A 279 4.57 -74.65 -13.60
CA MET A 279 5.28 -74.87 -14.87
C MET A 279 6.82 -74.79 -14.72
N LYS A 280 7.31 -73.81 -13.95
CA LYS A 280 8.75 -73.56 -13.75
C LYS A 280 8.99 -72.77 -12.45
N GLU A 281 9.42 -73.45 -11.39
CA GLU A 281 9.60 -72.85 -10.04
C GLU A 281 10.51 -71.60 -10.03
N SER A 282 11.53 -71.55 -10.90
CA SER A 282 12.41 -70.38 -11.03
C SER A 282 11.72 -69.13 -11.58
N LEU A 283 10.67 -69.31 -12.41
CA LEU A 283 9.90 -68.23 -12.98
C LEU A 283 8.90 -67.67 -11.96
N GLY A 284 8.20 -68.53 -11.22
CA GLY A 284 7.32 -68.12 -10.12
C GLY A 284 8.06 -67.33 -9.03
N ARG A 285 9.29 -67.75 -8.66
CA ARG A 285 10.14 -66.99 -7.72
C ARG A 285 10.51 -65.60 -8.23
N LYS A 286 10.78 -65.45 -9.52
CA LYS A 286 11.07 -64.14 -10.12
C LYS A 286 9.83 -63.25 -10.11
N ILE A 287 8.66 -63.79 -10.46
CA ILE A 287 7.38 -63.07 -10.44
C ILE A 287 7.10 -62.54 -9.04
N ASN A 288 7.24 -63.34 -7.98
CA ASN A 288 7.01 -62.86 -6.61
C ASN A 288 8.04 -61.82 -6.15
N SER A 289 9.34 -62.04 -6.46
CA SER A 289 10.42 -61.13 -6.05
C SER A 289 10.34 -59.74 -6.69
N TRP A 290 9.89 -59.68 -7.94
CA TRP A 290 9.63 -58.41 -8.63
C TRP A 290 8.24 -57.85 -8.29
N GLY A 291 7.24 -58.72 -8.11
CA GLY A 291 5.86 -58.35 -7.81
C GLY A 291 5.73 -57.46 -6.58
N TRP A 292 6.32 -57.85 -5.44
CA TRP A 292 6.22 -57.02 -4.24
C TRP A 292 6.89 -55.65 -4.39
N LYS A 293 8.01 -55.55 -5.12
CA LYS A 293 8.72 -54.28 -5.37
C LYS A 293 7.92 -53.36 -6.27
N ILE A 294 7.35 -53.91 -7.33
CA ILE A 294 6.50 -53.18 -8.28
C ILE A 294 5.24 -52.70 -7.57
N THR A 295 4.53 -53.58 -6.86
CA THR A 295 3.32 -53.21 -6.13
C THR A 295 3.61 -52.17 -5.05
N ALA A 296 4.70 -52.31 -4.27
CA ALA A 296 5.09 -51.30 -3.29
C ALA A 296 5.39 -49.95 -3.95
N GLY A 297 6.11 -49.94 -5.07
CA GLY A 297 6.37 -48.73 -5.86
C GLY A 297 5.09 -48.09 -6.40
N VAL A 298 4.15 -48.91 -6.89
CA VAL A 298 2.84 -48.46 -7.39
C VAL A 298 1.99 -47.86 -6.26
N ILE A 299 1.97 -48.47 -5.08
CA ILE A 299 1.26 -47.91 -3.90
C ILE A 299 1.81 -46.53 -3.56
N ILE A 300 3.14 -46.38 -3.45
CA ILE A 300 3.79 -45.11 -3.08
C ILE A 300 3.57 -44.04 -4.16
N ALA A 301 3.76 -44.39 -5.43
CA ALA A 301 3.60 -43.46 -6.55
C ALA A 301 2.13 -43.07 -6.75
N GLY A 302 1.20 -44.03 -6.66
CA GLY A 302 -0.23 -43.80 -6.81
C GLY A 302 -0.80 -42.93 -5.69
N MET A 303 -0.44 -43.21 -4.43
CA MET A 303 -0.84 -42.35 -3.29
C MET A 303 -0.27 -40.94 -3.42
N SER A 304 1.02 -40.80 -3.79
CA SER A 304 1.66 -39.50 -4.01
C SER A 304 1.01 -38.73 -5.16
N LEU A 305 0.64 -39.41 -6.25
CA LEU A 305 0.00 -38.80 -7.42
C LEU A 305 -1.39 -38.27 -7.09
N ILE A 306 -2.21 -39.02 -6.33
CA ILE A 306 -3.53 -38.56 -5.91
C ILE A 306 -3.41 -37.26 -5.09
N LEU A 307 -2.48 -37.22 -4.12
CA LEU A 307 -2.19 -36.03 -3.32
C LEU A 307 -1.66 -34.86 -4.18
N ALA A 308 -0.79 -35.14 -5.15
CA ALA A 308 -0.21 -34.12 -6.03
C ALA A 308 -1.24 -33.53 -7.00
N VAL A 309 -2.10 -34.35 -7.60
CA VAL A 309 -3.17 -33.88 -8.51
C VAL A 309 -4.18 -33.01 -7.75
N ASP A 310 -4.56 -33.43 -6.54
CA ASP A 310 -5.45 -32.62 -5.70
C ASP A 310 -4.78 -31.31 -5.23
N SER A 311 -3.44 -31.25 -5.14
CA SER A 311 -2.67 -30.03 -4.83
C SER A 311 -2.44 -29.13 -6.05
N TYR A 312 -2.18 -29.69 -7.23
CA TYR A 312 -1.90 -28.96 -8.46
C TYR A 312 -3.09 -28.11 -8.91
N HIS A 313 -4.32 -28.60 -8.75
CA HIS A 313 -5.52 -27.82 -9.01
C HIS A 313 -5.74 -26.64 -8.04
N ALA A 314 -4.88 -26.44 -7.03
CA ALA A 314 -4.90 -25.28 -6.14
C ALA A 314 -4.05 -24.09 -6.63
N LEU A 315 -3.08 -24.32 -7.51
CA LEU A 315 -2.12 -23.30 -7.97
C LEU A 315 -2.52 -22.88 -9.39
N GLY A 316 -3.52 -21.99 -9.47
CA GLY A 316 -4.02 -21.44 -10.72
C GLY A 316 -3.18 -20.29 -11.25
N GLU A 317 -2.68 -20.50 -12.47
CA GLU A 317 -2.18 -19.57 -13.50
C GLU A 317 -0.79 -18.92 -13.36
N SER A 318 0.05 -19.30 -14.33
CA SER A 318 1.38 -18.75 -14.60
C SER A 318 1.25 -17.52 -15.49
N TYR A 319 1.78 -16.40 -14.99
CA TYR A 319 1.95 -15.15 -15.71
C TYR A 319 2.80 -15.37 -16.97
N LYS A 320 2.24 -15.03 -18.14
CA LYS A 320 3.03 -14.88 -19.38
C LYS A 320 3.52 -13.43 -19.45
N PRO A 321 4.83 -13.17 -19.45
CA PRO A 321 5.33 -11.81 -19.63
C PRO A 321 4.92 -11.29 -21.00
N LEU A 322 4.35 -10.09 -21.02
CA LEU A 322 4.12 -9.35 -22.25
C LEU A 322 5.48 -8.98 -22.87
N PRO A 323 5.63 -9.06 -24.20
CA PRO A 323 6.81 -8.53 -24.87
C PRO A 323 6.91 -7.02 -24.59
N LYS A 324 8.06 -6.57 -24.12
CA LYS A 324 8.31 -5.16 -23.85
C LYS A 324 8.13 -4.35 -25.14
N PRO A 325 7.37 -3.24 -25.14
CA PRO A 325 7.28 -2.37 -26.30
C PRO A 325 8.68 -1.83 -26.65
N PRO A 326 8.99 -1.67 -27.95
CA PRO A 326 10.24 -1.04 -28.35
C PRO A 326 10.27 0.41 -27.83
N PRO A 327 11.45 0.93 -27.43
CA PRO A 327 11.57 2.31 -26.99
C PRO A 327 11.10 3.27 -28.09
N HIS A 328 10.61 4.44 -27.69
CA HIS A 328 10.27 5.49 -28.64
C HIS A 328 11.51 5.86 -29.45
N ALA A 329 11.33 6.03 -30.77
CA ALA A 329 12.40 6.56 -31.61
C ALA A 329 12.82 7.94 -31.07
N THR A 330 14.11 8.11 -30.78
CA THR A 330 14.67 9.34 -30.23
C THR A 330 15.75 9.89 -31.15
N SER A 331 15.77 11.20 -31.37
CA SER A 331 16.79 11.89 -32.17
C SER A 331 18.14 11.98 -31.45
N LYS A 332 18.14 11.80 -30.11
CA LYS A 332 19.30 11.90 -29.22
C LYS A 332 19.20 10.86 -28.10
N THR A 333 20.31 10.19 -27.76
CA THR A 333 20.36 9.16 -26.71
C THR A 333 20.99 9.63 -25.40
N GLU A 334 21.66 10.79 -25.39
CA GLU A 334 22.27 11.37 -24.19
C GLU A 334 21.55 12.65 -23.74
N ALA A 335 21.25 12.80 -22.45
CA ALA A 335 20.77 14.05 -21.88
C ALA A 335 21.78 14.67 -20.90
N VAL A 336 21.87 16.00 -20.90
CA VAL A 336 22.80 16.81 -20.11
C VAL A 336 22.04 17.86 -19.32
N PHE A 337 22.30 17.91 -18.01
CA PHE A 337 21.66 18.82 -17.08
C PHE A 337 22.70 19.56 -16.23
N TYR A 338 22.32 20.75 -15.76
CA TYR A 338 23.16 21.56 -14.88
C TYR A 338 22.40 21.94 -13.62
N VAL A 339 23.05 21.76 -12.47
CA VAL A 339 22.50 22.05 -11.14
C VAL A 339 23.46 22.93 -10.34
N PRO A 340 22.96 23.76 -9.40
CA PRO A 340 23.80 24.65 -8.61
C PRO A 340 24.62 23.91 -7.54
N LYS A 341 24.17 22.74 -7.10
CA LYS A 341 24.82 21.91 -6.07
C LYS A 341 24.38 20.47 -6.24
N MET A 342 25.26 19.51 -5.92
CA MET A 342 24.93 18.08 -5.86
C MET A 342 25.96 17.36 -4.99
N ASN A 343 25.61 17.13 -3.72
CA ASN A 343 26.49 16.48 -2.75
C ASN A 343 26.10 15.02 -2.46
N THR A 344 24.84 14.67 -2.68
CA THR A 344 24.26 13.34 -2.45
C THR A 344 23.32 12.98 -3.60
N LEU A 345 23.06 11.69 -3.80
CA LEU A 345 22.12 11.21 -4.81
C LEU A 345 20.65 11.43 -4.41
N THR A 346 20.36 11.84 -3.18
CA THR A 346 19.01 12.25 -2.76
C THR A 346 18.67 13.68 -3.17
N LEU A 347 19.68 14.49 -3.50
CA LEU A 347 19.49 15.86 -3.94
C LEU A 347 18.83 15.87 -5.34
N ASP A 348 17.95 16.85 -5.57
CA ASP A 348 17.17 17.00 -6.81
C ASP A 348 16.27 15.78 -7.17
N GLY A 349 15.98 14.90 -6.21
CA GLY A 349 15.09 13.74 -6.43
C GLY A 349 15.70 12.63 -7.28
N ILE A 350 17.01 12.64 -7.50
CA ILE A 350 17.74 11.63 -8.31
C ILE A 350 17.47 10.22 -7.77
N TYR A 351 17.56 10.02 -6.45
CA TYR A 351 17.25 8.75 -5.81
C TYR A 351 15.84 8.24 -6.15
N GLN A 352 14.80 9.05 -5.90
CA GLN A 352 13.38 8.63 -5.94
C GLN A 352 12.80 8.48 -7.37
N GLY A 353 13.55 8.84 -8.42
CA GLY A 353 13.05 8.74 -9.79
C GLY A 353 14.05 8.21 -10.81
N LEU A 354 15.35 8.47 -10.63
CA LEU A 354 16.35 8.09 -11.62
C LEU A 354 16.94 6.70 -11.34
N ILE A 355 17.26 6.43 -10.07
CA ILE A 355 18.00 5.21 -9.68
C ILE A 355 17.19 4.25 -8.81
N ALA A 356 16.07 4.64 -8.20
CA ALA A 356 15.17 3.75 -7.47
C ALA A 356 13.71 3.94 -7.87
N ARG A 357 12.93 2.86 -7.81
CA ARG A 357 11.46 2.89 -7.94
C ARG A 357 10.77 2.41 -6.68
N GLY A 358 11.24 1.31 -6.09
CA GLY A 358 10.63 0.73 -4.89
C GLY A 358 9.53 -0.28 -5.20
N LEU A 359 8.87 -0.75 -4.15
CA LEU A 359 7.79 -1.72 -4.21
C LEU A 359 6.56 -1.16 -4.91
N ILE A 360 6.25 0.12 -4.66
CA ILE A 360 5.07 0.82 -5.17
C ILE A 360 5.53 2.02 -6.01
N HIS A 361 4.89 2.23 -7.17
CA HIS A 361 5.12 3.40 -8.01
C HIS A 361 3.82 4.22 -8.15
N THR A 362 3.90 5.39 -8.77
CA THR A 362 2.74 6.27 -8.96
C THR A 362 2.46 6.44 -10.44
N ASP A 363 1.20 6.27 -10.86
CA ASP A 363 0.80 6.48 -12.24
C ASP A 363 0.71 7.98 -12.61
N GLU A 364 0.32 8.29 -13.85
CA GLU A 364 0.16 9.69 -14.30
C GLU A 364 -0.96 10.46 -13.57
N ALA A 365 -1.88 9.77 -12.92
CA ALA A 365 -2.97 10.38 -12.17
C ALA A 365 -2.66 10.53 -10.67
N GLY A 366 -1.45 10.14 -10.24
CA GLY A 366 -1.06 10.22 -8.83
C GLY A 366 -1.47 8.99 -8.01
N ASN A 367 -2.02 7.93 -8.63
CA ASN A 367 -2.46 6.75 -7.92
C ASN A 367 -1.31 5.78 -7.68
N PRO A 368 -1.22 5.17 -6.49
CA PRO A 368 -0.24 4.13 -6.22
C PRO A 368 -0.55 2.86 -7.03
N VAL A 369 0.46 2.31 -7.69
CA VAL A 369 0.41 1.09 -8.50
C VAL A 369 1.55 0.12 -8.12
N PRO A 370 1.31 -1.19 -8.11
CA PRO A 370 2.34 -2.17 -7.74
C PRO A 370 3.49 -2.22 -8.76
N PHE A 371 4.73 -1.99 -8.32
CA PHE A 371 5.92 -1.97 -9.19
C PHE A 371 6.77 -3.24 -9.06
N LEU A 372 7.44 -3.48 -7.92
CA LEU A 372 8.17 -4.74 -7.68
C LEU A 372 7.29 -5.84 -7.08
N ILE A 373 6.13 -5.48 -6.52
CA ILE A 373 5.21 -6.41 -5.87
C ILE A 373 4.06 -6.84 -6.78
N THR A 374 3.43 -7.97 -6.48
CA THR A 374 2.27 -8.48 -7.25
C THR A 374 1.01 -7.67 -7.02
N SER A 375 0.82 -7.15 -5.82
CA SER A 375 -0.34 -6.36 -5.41
C SER A 375 0.01 -5.50 -4.20
N ILE A 376 -0.59 -4.31 -4.11
CA ILE A 376 -0.43 -3.42 -2.95
C ILE A 376 -1.24 -4.00 -1.79
N PRO A 377 -0.64 -4.23 -0.60
CA PRO A 377 -1.39 -4.62 0.59
C PRO A 377 -2.49 -3.59 0.88
N SER A 378 -3.75 -4.05 0.98
CA SER A 378 -4.90 -3.16 1.17
C SER A 378 -5.93 -3.76 2.13
N LEU A 379 -6.82 -2.91 2.66
CA LEU A 379 -7.96 -3.34 3.48
C LEU A 379 -8.99 -4.19 2.72
N THR A 380 -8.76 -4.46 1.44
CA THR A 380 -9.71 -5.18 0.57
C THR A 380 -9.16 -6.50 0.03
N ASN A 381 -7.90 -6.83 0.34
CA ASN A 381 -7.27 -8.06 -0.12
C ASN A 381 -6.72 -8.89 1.04
N ASP A 382 -6.30 -10.12 0.73
CA ASP A 382 -5.81 -11.14 1.65
C ASP A 382 -4.36 -10.92 2.09
N LEU A 383 -3.75 -9.81 1.69
CA LEU A 383 -2.42 -9.40 2.12
C LEU A 383 -2.43 -8.73 3.50
N LEU A 384 -3.60 -8.41 4.05
CA LEU A 384 -3.75 -7.98 5.43
C LEU A 384 -4.57 -8.97 6.23
N ARG A 385 -4.12 -9.27 7.45
CA ARG A 385 -4.89 -10.06 8.42
C ARG A 385 -4.96 -9.33 9.75
N PHE A 386 -6.17 -9.22 10.29
CA PHE A 386 -6.42 -8.63 11.60
C PHE A 386 -6.78 -9.74 12.57
N TYR A 387 -6.07 -9.79 13.69
CA TYR A 387 -6.22 -10.86 14.67
C TYR A 387 -7.08 -10.42 15.87
N PRO A 388 -7.70 -11.37 16.60
CA PRO A 388 -8.57 -11.08 17.74
C PRO A 388 -7.86 -10.40 18.93
N ASP A 389 -6.54 -10.51 19.02
CA ASP A 389 -5.73 -9.84 20.06
C ASP A 389 -5.41 -8.37 19.72
N GLY A 390 -5.88 -7.89 18.55
CA GLY A 390 -5.64 -6.54 18.06
C GLY A 390 -4.37 -6.39 17.22
N SER A 391 -3.56 -7.45 17.10
CA SER A 391 -2.41 -7.47 16.19
C SER A 391 -2.86 -7.53 14.73
N VAL A 392 -1.93 -7.20 13.83
CA VAL A 392 -2.18 -7.18 12.38
C VAL A 392 -0.94 -7.69 11.67
N SER A 393 -1.13 -8.50 10.63
CA SER A 393 -0.06 -8.87 9.71
C SER A 393 -0.25 -8.24 8.34
N VAL A 394 0.86 -7.90 7.71
CA VAL A 394 0.94 -7.36 6.35
C VAL A 394 1.89 -8.22 5.54
N LYS A 395 1.35 -8.83 4.49
CA LYS A 395 2.09 -9.70 3.57
C LYS A 395 2.56 -8.93 2.35
N TRP A 396 3.84 -9.04 2.03
CA TRP A 396 4.45 -8.45 0.85
C TRP A 396 4.92 -9.56 -0.09
N GLN A 397 4.50 -9.48 -1.35
CA GLN A 397 4.77 -10.49 -2.37
C GLN A 397 5.48 -9.86 -3.56
N LEU A 398 6.72 -10.25 -3.81
CA LEU A 398 7.50 -9.85 -4.96
C LEU A 398 7.01 -10.52 -6.24
N LYS A 399 7.16 -9.81 -7.38
CA LYS A 399 7.09 -10.42 -8.70
C LYS A 399 8.23 -11.45 -8.86
N PRO A 400 8.07 -12.49 -9.68
CA PRO A 400 9.10 -13.53 -9.82
C PRO A 400 10.42 -13.01 -10.41
N ASP A 401 10.35 -12.14 -11.43
CA ASP A 401 11.49 -11.72 -12.25
C ASP A 401 11.92 -10.26 -11.98
N VAL A 402 12.35 -9.99 -10.74
CA VAL A 402 12.87 -8.67 -10.32
C VAL A 402 14.34 -8.73 -9.93
N PHE A 403 15.11 -7.74 -10.35
CA PHE A 403 16.57 -7.71 -10.23
C PHE A 403 17.06 -6.31 -9.86
N TRP A 404 18.13 -6.25 -9.08
CA TRP A 404 18.93 -5.04 -8.88
C TRP A 404 19.69 -4.68 -10.17
N SER A 405 20.14 -3.43 -10.28
CA SER A 405 20.90 -2.95 -11.47
C SER A 405 22.23 -3.67 -11.72
N ASP A 406 22.76 -4.42 -10.74
CA ASP A 406 23.93 -5.28 -10.93
C ASP A 406 23.58 -6.70 -11.42
N GLY A 407 22.29 -7.01 -11.62
CA GLY A 407 21.78 -8.31 -12.05
C GLY A 407 21.49 -9.28 -10.91
N THR A 408 21.70 -8.89 -9.65
CA THR A 408 21.36 -9.71 -8.48
C THR A 408 19.83 -9.80 -8.34
N PRO A 409 19.24 -11.00 -8.19
CA PRO A 409 17.79 -11.12 -7.96
C PRO A 409 17.35 -10.42 -6.67
N ILE A 410 16.22 -9.72 -6.70
CA ILE A 410 15.60 -9.16 -5.49
C ILE A 410 14.79 -10.27 -4.80
N THR A 411 15.02 -10.46 -3.50
CA THR A 411 14.42 -11.56 -2.72
C THR A 411 13.79 -11.07 -1.42
N SER A 412 13.03 -11.94 -0.75
CA SER A 412 12.53 -11.73 0.61
C SER A 412 13.61 -11.35 1.62
N GLN A 413 14.87 -11.73 1.39
CA GLN A 413 15.98 -11.36 2.25
C GLN A 413 16.29 -9.85 2.18
N ASP A 414 16.12 -9.23 1.01
CA ASP A 414 16.28 -7.79 0.86
C ASP A 414 15.16 -7.04 1.58
N LEU A 415 13.92 -7.54 1.50
CA LEU A 415 12.78 -6.95 2.21
C LEU A 415 12.96 -7.07 3.72
N TYR A 416 13.32 -8.27 4.20
CA TYR A 416 13.59 -8.51 5.62
C TYR A 416 14.67 -7.56 6.15
N PHE A 417 15.81 -7.47 5.45
CA PHE A 417 16.89 -6.53 5.81
C PHE A 417 16.40 -5.08 5.85
N SER A 418 15.62 -4.67 4.85
CA SER A 418 15.08 -3.31 4.74
C SER A 418 14.11 -2.95 5.85
N ILE A 419 13.22 -3.89 6.20
CA ILE A 419 12.26 -3.72 7.29
C ILE A 419 13.01 -3.57 8.60
N LEU A 420 13.98 -4.42 8.89
CA LEU A 420 14.75 -4.35 10.14
C LEU A 420 15.54 -3.04 10.30
N LEU A 421 15.88 -2.36 9.20
CA LEU A 421 16.48 -1.03 9.24
C LEU A 421 15.47 0.08 9.59
N GLY A 422 14.19 -0.11 9.29
CA GLY A 422 13.10 0.82 9.61
C GLY A 422 12.78 0.92 11.11
N ASP A 423 11.82 1.79 11.47
CA ASP A 423 11.34 1.92 12.85
C ASP A 423 10.69 0.60 13.34
N ASP A 424 10.97 0.26 14.60
CA ASP A 424 10.66 -1.01 15.26
C ASP A 424 9.54 -0.86 16.31
N SER A 425 9.06 0.36 16.56
CA SER A 425 8.21 0.66 17.72
C SER A 425 6.87 -0.08 17.77
N ASN A 426 6.31 -0.48 16.62
CA ASN A 426 5.05 -1.22 16.52
C ASN A 426 5.20 -2.66 15.98
N ARG A 427 6.39 -3.05 15.54
CA ARG A 427 6.62 -4.37 14.94
C ARG A 427 6.77 -5.44 16.03
N ILE A 428 6.21 -6.61 15.81
CA ILE A 428 6.35 -7.81 16.66
C ILE A 428 7.39 -8.74 16.04
N ASP A 429 7.21 -9.10 14.78
CA ASP A 429 8.04 -10.07 14.09
C ASP A 429 8.00 -9.88 12.56
N VAL A 430 8.90 -10.55 11.84
CA VAL A 430 8.91 -10.67 10.38
C VAL A 430 9.20 -12.12 10.02
N GLU A 431 8.27 -12.77 9.34
CA GLU A 431 8.42 -14.14 8.86
C GLU A 431 8.67 -14.16 7.35
N ILE A 432 9.62 -15.00 6.92
CA ILE A 432 9.88 -15.28 5.51
C ILE A 432 9.15 -16.58 5.15
N GLU A 433 8.12 -16.50 4.31
CA GLU A 433 7.40 -17.68 3.84
C GLU A 433 8.20 -18.40 2.75
N ASP A 434 8.74 -17.63 1.80
CA ASP A 434 9.58 -18.12 0.71
C ASP A 434 10.49 -16.99 0.16
N ASP A 435 11.20 -17.24 -0.94
CA ASP A 435 12.15 -16.30 -1.55
C ASP A 435 11.51 -15.01 -2.11
N LYS A 436 10.17 -14.97 -2.24
CA LYS A 436 9.42 -13.84 -2.81
C LYS A 436 8.33 -13.31 -1.88
N THR A 437 8.05 -13.99 -0.77
CA THR A 437 6.98 -13.63 0.16
C THR A 437 7.48 -13.47 1.58
N ILE A 438 7.12 -12.34 2.21
CA ILE A 438 7.31 -12.09 3.65
C ILE A 438 6.00 -11.65 4.30
N GLU A 439 5.85 -11.89 5.59
CA GLU A 439 4.75 -11.43 6.41
C GLU A 439 5.28 -10.66 7.63
N VAL A 440 4.83 -9.42 7.81
CA VAL A 440 5.25 -8.54 8.90
C VAL A 440 4.13 -8.44 9.92
N PHE A 441 4.44 -8.71 11.18
CA PHE A 441 3.47 -8.67 12.28
C PHE A 441 3.63 -7.39 13.10
N TYR A 442 2.52 -6.73 13.40
CA TYR A 442 2.46 -5.48 14.16
C TYR A 442 1.53 -5.62 15.36
N ARG A 443 1.86 -4.90 16.44
CA ARG A 443 1.12 -4.93 17.70
C ARG A 443 -0.17 -4.13 17.66
N LYS A 444 -0.17 -2.99 16.97
CA LYS A 444 -1.30 -2.08 16.89
C LYS A 444 -1.65 -1.78 15.44
N LYS A 445 -2.95 -1.61 15.20
CA LYS A 445 -3.50 -1.10 13.94
C LYS A 445 -3.16 0.38 13.82
N SER A 446 -2.44 0.76 12.77
CA SER A 446 -2.13 2.16 12.44
C SER A 446 -1.98 2.30 10.93
N TYR A 447 -2.22 3.49 10.39
CA TYR A 447 -2.07 3.70 8.95
C TYR A 447 -0.66 3.38 8.45
N SER A 448 0.35 3.59 9.30
CA SER A 448 1.75 3.33 8.97
C SER A 448 2.08 1.88 8.59
N ILE A 449 1.22 0.91 8.92
CA ILE A 449 1.43 -0.49 8.48
C ILE A 449 1.20 -0.66 6.97
N LEU A 450 0.47 0.27 6.35
CA LEU A 450 0.20 0.32 4.91
C LEU A 450 1.25 1.16 4.17
N GLU A 451 2.12 1.87 4.89
CA GLU A 451 3.16 2.69 4.27
C GLU A 451 4.29 1.79 3.73
N GLU A 452 4.77 2.12 2.54
CA GLU A 452 5.94 1.46 1.96
C GLU A 452 7.20 1.77 2.77
N PHE A 453 8.08 0.78 2.88
CA PHE A 453 9.41 0.93 3.45
C PHE A 453 10.48 1.07 2.35
N ARG A 454 11.55 1.80 2.66
CA ARG A 454 12.69 1.95 1.74
C ARG A 454 13.37 0.61 1.54
N LEU A 455 13.48 0.17 0.29
CA LEU A 455 14.15 -1.07 -0.07
C LEU A 455 15.66 -0.87 -0.22
N TYR A 456 16.44 -1.79 0.34
CA TYR A 456 17.90 -1.80 0.34
C TYR A 456 18.44 -3.14 -0.22
N PRO A 457 19.43 -3.11 -1.13
CA PRO A 457 20.10 -4.32 -1.60
C PRO A 457 20.95 -4.92 -0.47
N LYS A 458 20.50 -6.02 0.14
CA LYS A 458 21.14 -6.60 1.33
C LYS A 458 22.60 -6.94 1.05
N HIS A 459 22.90 -7.57 -0.09
CA HIS A 459 24.24 -8.01 -0.48
C HIS A 459 25.25 -6.86 -0.56
N PHE A 460 24.80 -5.66 -0.88
CA PHE A 460 25.63 -4.46 -0.95
C PHE A 460 25.69 -3.72 0.40
N CYS A 461 24.55 -3.62 1.09
CA CYS A 461 24.40 -2.78 2.28
C CYS A 461 24.91 -3.45 3.56
N GLU A 462 24.67 -4.74 3.73
CA GLU A 462 24.96 -5.47 4.97
C GLU A 462 26.45 -5.46 5.34
N PRO A 463 27.41 -5.69 4.42
CA PRO A 463 28.84 -5.62 4.74
C PRO A 463 29.26 -4.23 5.22
N TYR A 464 28.69 -3.18 4.62
CA TYR A 464 28.96 -1.80 5.00
C TYR A 464 28.39 -1.50 6.38
N LEU A 465 27.12 -1.86 6.60
CA LEU A 465 26.42 -1.68 7.88
C LEU A 465 27.18 -2.36 9.04
N ILE A 466 27.62 -3.61 8.86
CA ILE A 466 28.38 -4.36 9.88
C ILE A 466 29.70 -3.65 10.22
N LYS A 467 30.37 -3.09 9.21
CA LYS A 467 31.67 -2.45 9.39
C LYS A 467 31.59 -1.04 10.00
N HIS A 468 30.55 -0.29 9.65
CA HIS A 468 30.47 1.16 9.93
C HIS A 468 29.37 1.53 10.93
N GLY A 469 28.44 0.63 11.22
CA GLY A 469 27.25 0.90 12.03
C GLY A 469 26.16 1.66 11.27
N LYS A 470 24.95 1.68 11.86
CA LYS A 470 23.74 2.25 11.23
C LYS A 470 23.86 3.74 10.91
N ASP A 471 24.38 4.53 11.86
CA ASP A 471 24.48 5.98 11.70
C ASP A 471 25.40 6.41 10.55
N ASP A 472 26.47 5.67 10.28
CA ASP A 472 27.39 5.95 9.18
C ASP A 472 26.87 5.37 7.86
N PHE A 473 26.24 4.19 7.91
CA PHE A 473 25.50 3.60 6.78
C PHE A 473 24.47 4.58 6.21
N GLU A 474 23.57 5.12 7.02
CA GLU A 474 22.53 6.02 6.52
C GLU A 474 23.09 7.32 5.91
N LYS A 475 24.22 7.82 6.43
CA LYS A 475 24.86 9.04 5.91
C LYS A 475 25.57 8.80 4.58
N GLN A 476 26.18 7.63 4.38
CA GLN A 476 27.02 7.34 3.22
C GLN A 476 26.32 6.52 2.15
N PHE A 477 25.16 5.93 2.44
CA PHE A 477 24.39 5.14 1.49
C PHE A 477 24.07 5.96 0.23
N ASP A 478 23.67 7.22 0.40
CA ASP A 478 23.31 8.13 -0.70
C ASP A 478 24.52 8.68 -1.48
N THR A 479 25.74 8.37 -1.05
CA THR A 479 26.99 8.79 -1.73
C THR A 479 27.76 7.62 -2.33
N ASN A 480 27.50 6.39 -1.90
CA ASN A 480 28.24 5.18 -2.31
C ASN A 480 27.64 4.43 -3.52
N SER A 481 26.72 5.06 -4.26
CA SER A 481 26.20 4.56 -5.54
C SER A 481 25.73 3.09 -5.50
N PRO A 482 24.78 2.72 -4.62
CA PRO A 482 24.30 1.34 -4.50
C PRO A 482 23.57 0.86 -5.76
N PRO A 483 23.58 -0.46 -6.04
CA PRO A 483 22.78 -1.04 -7.11
C PRO A 483 21.30 -1.01 -6.70
N LEU A 484 20.51 -0.21 -7.41
CA LEU A 484 19.07 -0.02 -7.15
C LEU A 484 18.24 -0.42 -8.37
N ASP A 485 16.92 -0.33 -8.25
CA ASP A 485 15.92 -0.89 -9.18
C ASP A 485 15.34 0.14 -10.19
N GLY A 486 15.90 1.35 -10.24
CA GLY A 486 15.42 2.41 -11.12
C GLY A 486 15.80 2.26 -12.60
N PRO A 487 15.28 3.13 -13.47
CA PRO A 487 15.49 3.08 -14.92
C PRO A 487 16.94 3.33 -15.34
N PHE A 488 17.73 4.00 -14.50
CA PHE A 488 19.15 4.23 -14.70
C PHE A 488 19.96 3.74 -13.50
N MET A 489 21.23 3.45 -13.73
CA MET A 489 22.21 3.11 -12.70
C MET A 489 23.36 4.10 -12.73
N VAL A 490 23.99 4.30 -11.56
CA VAL A 490 25.12 5.22 -11.43
C VAL A 490 26.34 4.63 -12.13
N GLN A 491 26.86 5.33 -13.14
CA GLN A 491 28.15 5.01 -13.75
C GLN A 491 29.29 5.69 -13.00
N GLU A 492 29.12 6.97 -12.65
CA GLU A 492 30.13 7.75 -11.94
C GLU A 492 29.46 8.84 -11.10
N PHE A 493 29.91 9.04 -9.87
CA PHE A 493 29.47 10.13 -9.02
C PHE A 493 30.66 10.80 -8.36
N VAL A 494 30.89 12.08 -8.69
CA VAL A 494 31.93 12.91 -8.09
C VAL A 494 31.25 14.04 -7.30
N PRO A 495 31.17 13.92 -5.96
CA PRO A 495 30.48 14.89 -5.11
C PRO A 495 30.90 16.33 -5.41
N GLY A 496 29.91 17.20 -5.60
CA GLY A 496 30.09 18.62 -5.89
C GLY A 496 30.58 18.95 -7.30
N LYS A 497 30.78 17.96 -8.19
CA LYS A 497 31.25 18.18 -9.58
C LYS A 497 30.29 17.67 -10.64
N TYR A 498 30.03 16.36 -10.71
CA TYR A 498 29.13 15.78 -11.70
C TYR A 498 28.70 14.36 -11.33
N ALA A 499 27.65 13.88 -11.99
CA ALA A 499 27.17 12.50 -11.93
C ALA A 499 26.83 12.03 -13.35
N VAL A 500 27.15 10.77 -13.65
CA VAL A 500 26.84 10.10 -14.92
C VAL A 500 26.01 8.87 -14.60
N PHE A 501 24.89 8.74 -15.29
CA PHE A 501 23.97 7.63 -15.17
C PHE A 501 23.79 6.97 -16.54
N ILE A 502 23.73 5.65 -16.55
CA ILE A 502 23.52 4.85 -17.75
C ILE A 502 22.27 3.99 -17.58
N ARG A 503 21.61 3.66 -18.69
CA ARG A 503 20.40 2.85 -18.69
C ARG A 503 20.61 1.55 -17.90
N ASN A 504 19.67 1.23 -17.01
CA ASN A 504 19.68 -0.03 -16.28
C ASN A 504 19.13 -1.16 -17.18
N PRO A 505 19.94 -2.17 -17.56
CA PRO A 505 19.47 -3.26 -18.41
C PRO A 505 18.49 -4.20 -17.70
N TYR A 506 18.45 -4.18 -16.36
CA TYR A 506 17.59 -5.02 -15.53
C TYR A 506 16.32 -4.30 -15.05
N PHE A 507 16.04 -3.12 -15.57
CA PHE A 507 14.85 -2.35 -15.18
C PHE A 507 13.57 -3.15 -15.48
N PRO A 508 12.68 -3.37 -14.49
CA PRO A 508 11.47 -4.16 -14.70
C PRO A 508 10.39 -3.43 -15.51
N GLY A 509 10.45 -2.10 -15.60
CA GLY A 509 9.54 -1.29 -16.41
C GLY A 509 9.91 -1.19 -17.90
N ASP A 510 9.33 -0.18 -18.55
CA ASP A 510 9.60 0.14 -19.95
C ASP A 510 11.05 0.59 -20.15
N THR A 511 11.63 0.17 -21.27
CA THR A 511 13.04 0.48 -21.56
C THR A 511 13.18 1.96 -21.88
N PRO A 512 13.98 2.74 -21.12
CA PRO A 512 14.16 4.16 -21.39
C PRO A 512 14.65 4.42 -22.81
N SER A 513 14.15 5.47 -23.47
CA SER A 513 14.66 5.85 -24.81
C SER A 513 16.06 6.44 -24.73
N LEU A 514 16.39 7.11 -23.62
CA LEU A 514 17.73 7.63 -23.33
C LEU A 514 18.67 6.50 -22.88
N GLU A 515 19.93 6.57 -23.29
CA GLU A 515 20.99 5.62 -22.89
C GLU A 515 21.84 6.17 -21.74
N LYS A 516 21.97 7.50 -21.65
CA LYS A 516 22.85 8.15 -20.69
C LYS A 516 22.31 9.52 -20.25
N ILE A 517 22.47 9.82 -18.97
CA ILE A 517 22.14 11.10 -18.36
C ILE A 517 23.37 11.63 -17.63
N THR A 518 23.77 12.87 -17.91
CA THR A 518 24.88 13.54 -17.23
C THR A 518 24.40 14.79 -16.51
N ILE A 519 24.71 14.91 -15.23
CA ILE A 519 24.36 16.06 -14.39
C ILE A 519 25.65 16.75 -13.94
N HIS A 520 25.82 18.01 -14.30
CA HIS A 520 26.98 18.83 -13.91
C HIS A 520 26.62 19.84 -12.82
N VAL A 521 27.52 20.04 -11.87
CA VAL A 521 27.44 21.12 -10.90
C VAL A 521 28.07 22.38 -11.49
N THR A 522 27.32 23.49 -11.51
CA THR A 522 27.83 24.77 -12.01
C THR A 522 27.26 25.97 -11.28
N ASN A 523 28.08 27.01 -11.16
CA ASN A 523 27.67 28.33 -10.67
C ASN A 523 27.43 29.34 -11.82
N LYS A 524 27.40 28.86 -13.08
CA LYS A 524 27.17 29.70 -14.25
C LYS A 524 25.71 30.19 -14.31
N VAL A 525 25.49 31.27 -15.05
CA VAL A 525 24.15 31.83 -15.26
C VAL A 525 23.35 30.86 -16.15
N PHE A 526 22.32 30.23 -15.58
CA PHE A 526 21.55 29.15 -16.22
C PHE A 526 20.85 29.59 -17.52
N ASP A 527 20.48 30.87 -17.64
CA ASP A 527 19.91 31.45 -18.85
C ASP A 527 20.87 31.36 -20.04
N GLN A 528 22.18 31.55 -19.83
CA GLN A 528 23.18 31.43 -20.89
C GLN A 528 23.34 29.98 -21.36
N LEU A 529 23.26 29.01 -20.44
CA LEU A 529 23.30 27.60 -20.78
C LEU A 529 22.06 27.19 -21.58
N ALA A 530 20.88 27.67 -21.17
CA ALA A 530 19.62 27.44 -21.86
C ALA A 530 19.62 28.04 -23.27
N LYS A 531 20.05 29.31 -23.38
CA LYS A 531 20.16 30.04 -24.65
C LYS A 531 21.14 29.39 -25.62
N ALA A 532 22.25 28.87 -25.11
CA ALA A 532 23.26 28.19 -25.90
C ALA A 532 22.92 26.72 -26.23
N GLY A 533 21.77 26.21 -25.78
CA GLY A 533 21.38 24.82 -25.99
C GLY A 533 22.28 23.79 -25.29
N LYS A 534 22.99 24.19 -24.23
CA LYS A 534 23.95 23.31 -23.53
C LYS A 534 23.30 22.44 -22.45
N THR A 535 22.07 22.76 -22.05
CA THR A 535 21.30 22.03 -21.04
C THR A 535 19.95 21.62 -21.65
N ASP A 536 19.52 20.39 -21.37
CA ASP A 536 18.27 19.85 -21.90
C ASP A 536 17.06 20.21 -21.02
N ALA A 537 17.28 20.36 -19.71
CA ALA A 537 16.30 20.92 -18.78
C ALA A 537 16.95 21.80 -17.70
N LEU A 538 16.11 22.60 -17.06
CA LEU A 538 16.38 23.45 -15.92
C LEU A 538 15.18 23.39 -14.97
N TRP A 539 15.44 23.39 -13.67
CA TRP A 539 14.40 23.41 -12.63
C TRP A 539 14.87 24.27 -11.45
N ASN A 540 13.96 24.53 -10.51
CA ASN A 540 14.21 25.38 -9.33
C ASN A 540 14.74 26.78 -9.70
N LEU A 541 14.20 27.37 -10.76
CA LEU A 541 14.62 28.68 -11.25
C LEU A 541 14.06 29.83 -10.40
N GLY A 542 14.94 30.74 -9.99
CA GLY A 542 14.53 32.00 -9.34
C GLY A 542 13.73 32.90 -10.30
N VAL A 543 12.89 33.78 -9.75
CA VAL A 543 11.98 34.68 -10.49
C VAL A 543 12.68 35.37 -11.65
N GLN A 544 13.82 36.02 -11.39
CA GLN A 544 14.52 36.83 -12.39
C GLN A 544 15.04 36.00 -13.58
N THR A 545 15.63 34.84 -13.30
CA THR A 545 16.11 33.92 -14.34
C THR A 545 14.94 33.37 -15.15
N PHE A 546 13.86 32.99 -14.47
CA PHE A 546 12.65 32.47 -15.11
C PHE A 546 12.03 33.49 -16.09
N GLU A 547 11.82 34.73 -15.65
CA GLU A 547 11.29 35.80 -16.50
C GLU A 547 12.20 36.09 -17.71
N THR A 548 13.52 35.94 -17.54
CA THR A 548 14.47 36.09 -18.65
C THR A 548 14.31 34.98 -19.69
N ILE A 549 14.26 33.71 -19.25
CA ILE A 549 14.22 32.57 -20.18
C ILE A 549 12.84 32.34 -20.80
N LYS A 550 11.77 32.86 -20.18
CA LYS A 550 10.40 32.77 -20.70
C LYS A 550 10.25 33.37 -22.11
N GLY A 551 11.12 34.31 -22.47
CA GLY A 551 11.19 34.89 -23.81
C GLY A 551 11.95 34.05 -24.84
N TYR A 552 12.57 32.93 -24.47
CA TYR A 552 13.33 32.09 -25.39
C TYR A 552 12.40 31.12 -26.13
N THR A 553 12.41 31.18 -27.46
CA THR A 553 11.51 30.39 -28.32
C THR A 553 11.91 28.93 -28.44
N ASN A 554 13.14 28.57 -28.07
CA ASN A 554 13.64 27.19 -28.10
C ASN A 554 13.31 26.39 -26.82
N LEU A 555 12.64 27.01 -25.85
CA LEU A 555 12.35 26.40 -24.56
C LEU A 555 10.84 26.23 -24.33
N THR A 556 10.48 25.10 -23.71
CA THR A 556 9.18 24.85 -23.12
C THR A 556 9.25 25.19 -21.64
N ILE A 557 8.38 26.08 -21.18
CA ILE A 557 8.42 26.66 -19.83
C ILE A 557 7.44 25.92 -18.91
N TYR A 558 7.87 25.69 -17.66
CA TYR A 558 7.09 25.03 -16.61
C TYR A 558 6.97 25.94 -15.39
N ASN A 559 5.75 26.06 -14.85
CA ASN A 559 5.45 26.86 -13.68
C ASN A 559 4.35 26.17 -12.87
N ASN A 560 4.74 25.23 -12.01
CA ASN A 560 3.81 24.37 -11.28
C ASN A 560 3.72 24.81 -9.81
N PRO A 561 2.54 24.82 -9.18
CA PRO A 561 2.43 25.06 -7.74
C PRO A 561 3.34 24.12 -6.93
N SER A 562 4.06 24.69 -5.95
CA SER A 562 5.02 23.94 -5.12
C SER A 562 4.44 23.59 -3.76
N GLY A 563 4.78 22.40 -3.27
CA GLY A 563 4.45 21.95 -1.92
C GLY A 563 5.38 22.48 -0.81
N TYR A 564 6.39 23.30 -1.15
CA TYR A 564 7.36 23.83 -0.18
C TYR A 564 6.83 25.08 0.53
N LEU A 565 6.63 24.95 1.84
CA LEU A 565 6.29 26.07 2.72
C LEU A 565 7.58 26.78 3.16
N TYR A 566 7.69 28.06 2.86
CA TYR A 566 8.69 28.95 3.41
C TYR A 566 8.18 29.51 4.73
N LEU A 567 8.96 29.39 5.82
CA LEU A 567 8.50 29.70 7.17
C LEU A 567 9.61 30.19 8.10
N LEU A 568 9.19 30.79 9.22
CA LEU A 568 10.03 30.93 10.42
C LEU A 568 9.52 29.95 11.48
N GLN A 569 10.40 29.09 11.99
CA GLN A 569 10.11 28.20 13.10
C GLN A 569 10.46 28.91 14.42
N PRO A 570 9.48 29.28 15.26
CA PRO A 570 9.73 29.70 16.62
C PRO A 570 10.08 28.51 17.52
N ASP A 571 10.90 28.77 18.55
CA ASP A 571 11.10 27.84 19.66
C ASP A 571 9.95 27.97 20.66
N CYS A 572 8.87 27.22 20.39
CA CYS A 572 7.65 27.24 21.19
C CYS A 572 7.81 26.73 22.64
N ASN A 573 9.01 26.32 23.09
CA ASN A 573 9.25 25.94 24.48
C ASN A 573 9.89 27.07 25.31
N THR A 574 10.22 28.20 24.69
CA THR A 574 10.97 29.29 25.34
C THR A 574 10.17 30.58 25.31
N PRO A 575 10.05 31.31 26.44
CA PRO A 575 9.48 32.64 26.43
C PRO A 575 10.25 33.60 25.52
N PRO A 576 9.57 34.47 24.75
CA PRO A 576 8.12 34.69 24.70
C PRO A 576 7.37 33.86 23.64
N PHE A 577 8.06 32.95 22.94
CA PHE A 577 7.48 32.16 21.84
C PHE A 577 6.58 31.02 22.30
N ASP A 578 6.66 30.63 23.57
CA ASP A 578 5.74 29.69 24.23
C ASP A 578 4.29 30.17 24.21
N ASN A 579 4.06 31.49 24.19
CA ASN A 579 2.73 32.07 24.16
C ASN A 579 2.19 32.25 22.72
N PRO A 580 1.05 31.63 22.35
CA PRO A 580 0.44 31.79 21.02
C PRO A 580 0.11 33.24 20.65
N LEU A 581 -0.22 34.09 21.63
CA LEU A 581 -0.50 35.50 21.37
C LEU A 581 0.72 36.24 20.84
N PHE A 582 1.92 35.95 21.37
CA PHE A 582 3.16 36.53 20.85
C PHE A 582 3.42 36.08 19.40
N ARG A 583 3.20 34.79 19.09
CA ARG A 583 3.33 34.24 17.73
C ARG A 583 2.35 34.87 16.75
N LYS A 584 1.10 35.10 17.16
CA LYS A 584 0.13 35.90 16.39
C LYS A 584 0.63 37.33 16.14
N GLY A 585 1.26 37.95 17.14
CA GLY A 585 1.93 39.24 16.99
C GLY A 585 2.99 39.23 15.89
N LEU A 586 3.80 38.16 15.78
CA LEU A 586 4.78 37.99 14.69
C LEU A 586 4.11 37.89 13.32
N MET A 587 2.97 37.22 13.21
CA MET A 587 2.20 37.14 11.96
C MET A 587 1.68 38.52 11.51
N TYR A 588 1.21 39.36 12.45
CA TYR A 588 0.80 40.74 12.16
C TYR A 588 2.00 41.66 11.86
N ALA A 589 3.17 41.38 12.44
CA ALA A 589 4.36 42.22 12.31
C ALA A 589 5.01 42.15 10.93
N ILE A 590 4.87 41.02 10.22
CA ILE A 590 5.56 40.75 8.96
C ILE A 590 4.58 40.95 7.79
N ASP A 591 4.98 41.73 6.78
CA ASP A 591 4.22 41.82 5.54
C ASP A 591 4.46 40.57 4.69
N ARG A 592 3.70 39.52 5.00
CA ARG A 592 3.82 38.20 4.35
C ARG A 592 3.53 38.26 2.85
N ALA A 593 2.66 39.17 2.41
CA ALA A 593 2.39 39.38 0.98
C ALA A 593 3.62 39.93 0.26
N LYS A 594 4.35 40.88 0.86
CA LYS A 594 5.64 41.34 0.32
C LYS A 594 6.72 40.28 0.37
N ILE A 595 6.77 39.46 1.41
CA ILE A 595 7.71 38.34 1.47
C ILE A 595 7.42 37.32 0.35
N ALA A 596 6.15 36.95 0.14
CA ALA A 596 5.75 36.05 -0.95
C ALA A 596 6.10 36.63 -2.33
N GLN A 597 5.88 37.94 -2.54
CA GLN A 597 6.26 38.64 -3.77
C GLN A 597 7.79 38.67 -3.97
N LEU A 598 8.59 38.83 -2.92
CA LEU A 598 10.06 38.79 -3.02
C LEU A 598 10.59 37.40 -3.40
N LEU A 599 9.98 36.34 -2.84
CA LEU A 599 10.37 34.97 -3.12
C LEU A 599 9.94 34.51 -4.52
N PHE A 600 8.70 34.85 -4.91
CA PHE A 600 8.02 34.21 -6.03
C PHE A 600 7.35 35.17 -7.00
N GLY A 601 7.49 36.48 -6.88
CA GLY A 601 6.81 37.43 -7.77
C GLY A 601 5.28 37.25 -7.71
N ASP A 602 4.63 37.27 -8.87
CA ASP A 602 3.16 37.18 -8.98
C ASP A 602 2.60 35.80 -8.60
N ASP A 603 3.44 34.75 -8.58
CA ASP A 603 3.06 33.40 -8.17
C ASP A 603 3.08 33.20 -6.65
N GLY A 604 3.57 34.19 -5.89
CA GLY A 604 3.66 34.11 -4.43
C GLY A 604 2.29 34.10 -3.77
N LYS A 605 2.04 33.10 -2.91
CA LYS A 605 0.80 32.97 -2.14
C LYS A 605 1.09 33.07 -0.65
N VAL A 606 0.25 33.80 0.07
CA VAL A 606 0.34 33.92 1.54
C VAL A 606 -0.40 32.73 2.17
N PRO A 607 0.30 31.83 2.87
CA PRO A 607 -0.31 30.67 3.51
C PRO A 607 -0.99 31.02 4.83
N ASP A 608 -2.20 30.51 5.06
CA ASP A 608 -2.82 30.42 6.39
C ASP A 608 -2.87 28.98 6.92
N SER A 609 -2.37 28.02 6.12
CA SER A 609 -2.22 26.60 6.45
C SER A 609 -0.80 26.15 6.13
N TYR A 610 -0.38 25.03 6.74
CA TYR A 610 0.81 24.30 6.30
C TYR A 610 0.56 23.44 5.06
N ARG A 611 -0.70 23.31 4.59
CA ARG A 611 -1.08 22.62 3.37
C ARG A 611 -1.29 23.63 2.22
N PRO A 612 -0.73 23.38 1.02
CA PRO A 612 -0.96 24.24 -0.14
C PRO A 612 -2.39 24.05 -0.69
N GLU A 613 -2.90 25.04 -1.43
CA GLU A 613 -4.29 25.05 -1.93
C GLU A 613 -4.64 23.89 -2.87
N PHE A 614 -3.67 23.38 -3.62
CA PHE A 614 -3.87 22.23 -4.53
C PHE A 614 -3.94 20.89 -3.80
N ALA A 615 -3.60 20.85 -2.50
CA ALA A 615 -3.62 19.61 -1.75
C ALA A 615 -5.06 19.09 -1.55
N PRO A 616 -5.33 17.79 -1.73
CA PRO A 616 -6.67 17.22 -1.55
C PRO A 616 -7.29 17.46 -0.16
N ASP A 617 -6.43 17.57 0.85
CA ASP A 617 -6.80 17.83 2.24
C ASP A 617 -6.80 19.31 2.63
N PHE A 618 -6.60 20.25 1.70
CA PHE A 618 -6.58 21.68 2.00
C PHE A 618 -7.88 22.14 2.67
N GLN A 619 -7.75 22.89 3.77
CA GLN A 619 -8.87 23.52 4.46
C GLN A 619 -8.97 25.02 4.09
N PRO A 620 -10.00 25.46 3.35
CA PRO A 620 -10.24 26.87 3.11
C PRO A 620 -10.87 27.57 4.33
N GLY A 621 -10.86 28.91 4.32
CA GLY A 621 -11.56 29.74 5.32
C GLY A 621 -10.93 29.74 6.70
N LEU A 622 -9.61 29.55 6.78
CA LEU A 622 -8.85 29.62 8.03
C LEU A 622 -8.67 31.07 8.51
N PRO A 623 -8.41 31.28 9.81
CA PRO A 623 -8.02 32.59 10.34
C PRO A 623 -6.86 33.23 9.56
N HIS A 624 -7.11 34.42 9.00
CA HIS A 624 -6.12 35.19 8.26
C HIS A 624 -5.48 36.27 9.13
N TYR A 625 -4.14 36.34 9.11
CA TYR A 625 -3.36 37.36 9.82
C TYR A 625 -2.76 38.35 8.82
N GLY A 626 -3.46 39.45 8.56
CA GLY A 626 -2.97 40.52 7.68
C GLY A 626 -1.81 41.31 8.30
N TYR A 627 -1.10 42.09 7.49
CA TYR A 627 -0.03 42.96 7.96
C TYR A 627 -0.61 44.15 8.78
N ASP A 628 -0.32 44.19 10.07
CA ASP A 628 -0.72 45.25 11.01
C ASP A 628 0.36 45.46 12.08
N PRO A 629 1.39 46.27 11.80
CA PRO A 629 2.50 46.47 12.73
C PRO A 629 2.08 47.21 14.01
N GLN A 630 0.98 47.98 14.00
CA GLN A 630 0.47 48.65 15.19
C GLN A 630 -0.16 47.65 16.16
N LYS A 631 -0.98 46.73 15.63
CA LYS A 631 -1.53 45.61 16.40
C LYS A 631 -0.42 44.69 16.93
N ALA A 632 0.58 44.38 16.12
CA ALA A 632 1.74 43.61 16.56
C ALA A 632 2.47 44.30 17.73
N LYS A 633 2.73 45.61 17.62
CA LYS A 633 3.37 46.40 18.68
C LYS A 633 2.54 46.41 19.97
N ALA A 634 1.22 46.55 19.86
CA ALA A 634 0.31 46.48 21.01
C ALA A 634 0.32 45.09 21.67
N ILE A 635 0.42 44.02 20.89
CA ILE A 635 0.59 42.65 21.41
C ILE A 635 1.94 42.52 22.13
N PHE A 636 3.04 42.93 21.49
CA PHE A 636 4.39 42.79 22.07
C PHE A 636 4.55 43.58 23.37
N ALA A 637 3.91 44.75 23.49
CA ALA A 637 3.94 45.55 24.73
C ALA A 637 3.39 44.80 25.95
N GLN A 638 2.50 43.81 25.77
CA GLN A 638 1.99 42.97 26.86
C GLN A 638 3.05 42.03 27.44
N PHE A 639 4.12 41.77 26.67
CA PHE A 639 5.26 40.94 27.07
C PHE A 639 6.46 41.77 27.55
N GLY A 640 6.30 43.10 27.59
CA GLY A 640 7.34 44.06 28.00
C GLY A 640 7.87 44.91 26.84
N TYR A 641 8.77 45.85 27.18
CA TYR A 641 9.44 46.73 26.22
C TYR A 641 10.87 46.24 25.96
N ASN A 642 11.40 46.49 24.76
CA ASN A 642 12.76 46.13 24.32
C ASN A 642 13.05 44.61 24.28
N ILE A 643 12.05 43.80 23.91
CA ILE A 643 12.20 42.35 23.75
C ILE A 643 13.22 42.06 22.65
N ALA A 644 14.29 41.34 23.00
CA ALA A 644 15.32 40.92 22.05
C ALA A 644 15.09 39.47 21.59
N ILE A 645 15.03 39.25 20.27
CA ILE A 645 14.86 37.93 19.68
C ILE A 645 16.02 37.60 18.72
N LYS A 646 16.35 36.32 18.61
CA LYS A 646 17.34 35.83 17.64
C LYS A 646 16.64 35.39 16.36
N LEU A 647 17.14 35.80 15.21
CA LEU A 647 16.71 35.33 13.89
C LEU A 647 17.86 34.55 13.27
N TYR A 648 17.67 33.25 13.04
CA TYR A 648 18.66 32.35 12.48
C TYR A 648 18.42 32.16 10.99
N ALA A 649 19.46 32.42 10.19
CA ALA A 649 19.50 32.12 8.77
C ALA A 649 20.85 31.45 8.43
N SER A 650 20.84 30.44 7.58
CA SER A 650 22.08 29.79 7.17
C SER A 650 22.95 30.74 6.34
N THR A 651 24.28 30.57 6.39
CA THR A 651 25.18 31.32 5.51
C THR A 651 24.87 31.08 4.02
N GLY A 652 24.35 29.91 3.65
CA GLY A 652 23.90 29.61 2.30
C GLY A 652 22.72 30.49 1.87
N VAL A 653 21.71 30.63 2.72
CA VAL A 653 20.55 31.53 2.50
C VAL A 653 21.00 32.98 2.39
N MET A 654 21.92 33.42 3.27
CA MET A 654 22.45 34.79 3.22
C MET A 654 23.31 35.08 1.97
N LYS A 655 23.73 34.05 1.24
CA LYS A 655 24.45 34.16 -0.04
C LYS A 655 23.55 33.86 -1.26
N SER A 656 22.28 33.55 -1.05
CA SER A 656 21.33 33.23 -2.12
C SER A 656 20.41 34.42 -2.43
N ALA A 657 19.53 34.24 -3.41
CA ALA A 657 18.47 35.19 -3.74
C ALA A 657 17.47 35.42 -2.60
N GLU A 658 17.52 34.62 -1.52
CA GLU A 658 16.63 34.72 -0.36
C GLU A 658 17.16 35.69 0.72
N ALA A 659 18.41 36.17 0.63
CA ALA A 659 18.96 37.10 1.62
C ALA A 659 18.10 38.37 1.85
N PRO A 660 17.51 39.02 0.81
CA PRO A 660 16.59 40.14 1.00
C PRO A 660 15.36 39.82 1.84
N VAL A 661 14.88 38.57 1.82
CA VAL A 661 13.72 38.12 2.63
C VAL A 661 14.07 38.16 4.11
N ILE A 662 15.24 37.66 4.49
CA ILE A 662 15.71 37.67 5.88
C ILE A 662 15.86 39.09 6.41
N LEU A 663 16.42 39.98 5.58
CA LEU A 663 16.60 41.38 5.93
C LEU A 663 15.25 42.11 6.04
N ALA A 664 14.30 41.82 5.16
CA ALA A 664 12.94 42.36 5.21
C ALA A 664 12.21 41.88 6.48
N VAL A 665 12.22 40.58 6.78
CA VAL A 665 11.65 40.02 8.01
C VAL A 665 12.24 40.71 9.25
N ARG A 666 13.57 40.87 9.30
CA ARG A 666 14.24 41.59 10.37
C ARG A 666 13.70 43.03 10.52
N ALA A 667 13.65 43.77 9.41
CA ALA A 667 13.19 45.17 9.42
C ALA A 667 11.71 45.29 9.86
N TYR A 668 10.85 44.37 9.42
CA TYR A 668 9.44 44.33 9.83
C TYR A 668 9.28 44.10 11.34
N LEU A 669 10.01 43.14 11.90
CA LEU A 669 10.01 42.84 13.33
C LEU A 669 10.59 44.01 14.16
N GLU A 670 11.65 44.65 13.67
CA GLU A 670 12.23 45.85 14.30
C GLU A 670 11.24 47.03 14.29
N ASN A 671 10.53 47.25 13.18
CA ASN A 671 9.50 48.28 13.07
C ASN A 671 8.31 48.03 14.02
N ALA A 672 7.99 46.77 14.29
CA ALA A 672 6.96 46.38 15.26
C ALA A 672 7.44 46.52 16.74
N GLY A 673 8.70 46.91 16.99
CA GLY A 673 9.22 47.22 18.31
C GLY A 673 10.07 46.12 18.96
N LEU A 674 10.46 45.08 18.22
CA LEU A 674 11.39 44.05 18.70
C LEU A 674 12.84 44.42 18.39
N LYS A 675 13.79 43.97 19.20
CA LYS A 675 15.22 44.02 18.87
C LYS A 675 15.63 42.69 18.23
N VAL A 676 16.01 42.69 16.96
CA VAL A 676 16.35 41.45 16.24
C VAL A 676 17.86 41.28 16.12
N ILE A 677 18.36 40.16 16.64
CA ILE A 677 19.77 39.74 16.53
C ILE A 677 19.85 38.69 15.42
N LEU A 678 20.43 39.08 14.27
CA LEU A 678 20.63 38.17 13.14
C LEU A 678 21.82 37.24 13.41
N MET A 679 21.56 35.94 13.44
CA MET A 679 22.53 34.87 13.65
C MET A 679 22.81 34.18 12.31
N THR A 680 24.02 34.33 11.77
CA THR A 680 24.44 33.68 10.51
C THR A 680 25.55 32.69 10.77
N ASN A 681 25.28 31.40 10.58
CA ASN A 681 26.29 30.36 10.63
C ASN A 681 26.05 29.32 9.53
N ALA A 682 27.12 28.67 9.07
CA ALA A 682 27.09 27.95 7.79
C ALA A 682 26.39 26.58 7.85
N SER A 683 26.12 26.06 9.05
CA SER A 683 25.64 24.68 9.23
C SER A 683 24.41 24.54 10.13
N SER A 684 23.94 25.61 10.80
CA SER A 684 23.03 25.40 11.94
C SER A 684 21.55 25.60 11.68
N ALA A 685 21.05 26.35 10.67
CA ALA A 685 19.61 26.62 10.62
C ALA A 685 18.77 25.33 10.45
N ALA A 686 19.19 24.40 9.58
CA ALA A 686 18.52 23.11 9.45
C ALA A 686 18.72 22.21 10.69
N ASN A 687 19.90 22.25 11.31
CA ASN A 687 20.19 21.49 12.53
C ASN A 687 19.41 22.03 13.74
N LEU A 688 19.35 23.34 13.92
CA LEU A 688 18.55 24.03 14.93
C LEU A 688 17.06 23.73 14.75
N PHE A 689 16.56 23.76 13.51
CA PHE A 689 15.21 23.29 13.23
C PHE A 689 14.99 21.84 13.70
N ASN A 690 16.00 20.98 13.60
CA ASN A 690 15.95 19.59 14.06
C ASN A 690 16.29 19.40 15.56
N GLU A 691 16.83 20.40 16.24
CA GLU A 691 17.14 20.35 17.68
C GLU A 691 16.00 20.94 18.52
N GLY A 692 15.25 21.90 17.97
CA GLY A 692 14.04 22.48 18.58
C GLY A 692 14.27 23.45 19.74
N ASN A 693 15.42 23.40 20.42
CA ASN A 693 15.75 24.25 21.56
C ASN A 693 16.80 25.31 21.16
N HIS A 694 16.36 26.32 20.41
CA HIS A 694 17.22 27.36 19.83
C HIS A 694 16.93 28.78 20.36
N GLY A 695 15.84 28.97 21.10
CA GLY A 695 15.47 30.24 21.75
C GLY A 695 15.28 31.42 20.78
N GLY A 696 14.73 31.17 19.59
CA GLY A 696 14.62 32.18 18.54
C GLY A 696 13.72 31.77 17.38
N LEU A 697 13.85 32.48 16.26
CA LEU A 697 13.17 32.21 14.99
C LEU A 697 14.16 31.62 13.98
N VAL A 698 13.85 30.48 13.39
CA VAL A 698 14.71 29.83 12.39
C VAL A 698 14.05 29.88 11.03
N TYR A 699 14.69 30.51 10.06
CA TYR A 699 14.21 30.53 8.68
C TYR A 699 14.58 29.24 7.95
N VAL A 700 13.58 28.55 7.43
CA VAL A 700 13.71 27.34 6.62
C VAL A 700 12.57 27.25 5.60
N ASN A 701 12.74 26.38 4.59
CA ASN A 701 11.63 25.86 3.80
C ASN A 701 11.51 24.35 4.02
N ARG A 702 10.28 23.83 3.94
CA ARG A 702 9.98 22.41 4.12
C ARG A 702 8.81 22.00 3.23
N GLN A 703 8.92 20.81 2.66
CA GLN A 703 7.82 20.24 1.88
C GLN A 703 6.67 19.84 2.81
N SER A 704 5.46 20.24 2.44
CA SER A 704 4.25 19.84 3.12
C SER A 704 3.87 18.40 2.77
N GLN A 705 3.69 17.54 3.79
CA GLN A 705 3.42 16.11 3.60
C GLN A 705 2.13 15.71 4.31
N PHE A 706 1.22 15.06 3.59
CA PHE A 706 -0.05 14.57 4.15
C PHE A 706 0.17 13.51 5.24
N SER A 707 1.11 12.58 5.04
CA SER A 707 1.40 11.51 6.00
C SER A 707 2.00 11.99 7.32
N LYS A 708 2.51 13.23 7.38
CA LYS A 708 3.18 13.80 8.56
C LYS A 708 2.60 15.17 8.94
N PRO A 709 1.31 15.25 9.33
CA PRO A 709 0.65 16.52 9.63
C PRO A 709 1.26 17.25 10.82
N LEU A 710 1.85 16.51 11.78
CA LEU A 710 2.56 17.06 12.92
C LEU A 710 3.98 17.56 12.61
N TYR A 711 4.47 17.45 11.37
CA TYR A 711 5.84 17.86 11.03
C TYR A 711 6.10 19.35 11.32
N PHE A 712 5.09 20.21 11.14
CA PHE A 712 5.16 21.64 11.46
C PHE A 712 4.80 21.97 12.91
N TRP A 713 4.50 20.95 13.72
CA TRP A 713 4.25 21.05 15.16
C TRP A 713 5.42 20.52 15.98
N LYS A 714 6.50 20.11 15.30
CA LYS A 714 7.69 19.54 15.92
C LYS A 714 8.21 20.51 16.99
N TYR A 715 8.43 20.01 18.21
CA TYR A 715 8.86 20.78 19.38
C TYR A 715 7.88 21.83 19.89
N THR A 716 6.64 21.86 19.41
CA THR A 716 5.57 22.66 20.02
C THR A 716 4.77 21.76 20.97
N PRO A 717 4.54 22.15 22.24
CA PRO A 717 3.64 21.42 23.11
C PRO A 717 2.26 21.30 22.45
N LEU A 718 1.82 20.07 22.20
CA LEU A 718 0.54 19.81 21.53
C LEU A 718 -0.60 20.09 22.50
N PRO A 719 -1.59 20.94 22.15
CA PRO A 719 -2.82 21.04 22.91
C PRO A 719 -3.51 19.67 23.02
N PRO A 720 -4.22 19.36 24.12
CA PRO A 720 -4.85 18.04 24.32
C PRO A 720 -5.74 17.59 23.16
N TYR A 721 -6.52 18.52 22.59
CA TYR A 721 -7.40 18.25 21.46
C TYR A 721 -6.63 17.95 20.16
N LEU A 722 -5.49 18.61 19.92
CA LEU A 722 -4.62 18.31 18.78
C LEU A 722 -3.95 16.94 18.93
N LYS A 723 -3.52 16.62 20.15
CA LYS A 723 -2.94 15.31 20.47
C LYS A 723 -3.94 14.20 20.16
N GLN A 724 -5.18 14.31 20.64
CA GLN A 724 -6.24 13.34 20.36
C GLN A 724 -6.54 13.26 18.84
N CYS A 725 -6.62 14.40 18.15
CA CYS A 725 -6.85 14.44 16.70
C CYS A 725 -5.72 13.72 15.93
N SER A 726 -4.47 13.92 16.31
CA SER A 726 -3.33 13.24 15.71
C SER A 726 -3.28 11.74 16.01
N GLU A 727 -3.67 11.33 17.22
CA GLU A 727 -3.79 9.92 17.59
C GLU A 727 -4.86 9.25 16.73
N ASN A 728 -6.02 9.89 16.57
CA ASN A 728 -7.08 9.43 15.67
C ASN A 728 -6.63 9.39 14.20
N PHE A 729 -5.86 10.37 13.74
CA PHE A 729 -5.33 10.42 12.37
C PHE A 729 -4.35 9.26 12.10
N THR A 730 -3.57 8.88 13.10
CA THR A 730 -2.60 7.79 13.02
C THR A 730 -3.29 6.41 13.11
N ALA A 731 -4.32 6.30 13.94
CA ALA A 731 -5.07 5.07 14.15
C ALA A 731 -6.07 4.76 13.03
N SER A 732 -6.62 5.79 12.38
CA SER A 732 -7.59 5.61 11.31
C SER A 732 -6.94 5.00 10.06
N LEU A 733 -7.53 3.92 9.54
CA LEU A 733 -7.10 3.30 8.28
C LEU A 733 -7.91 3.80 7.07
N TYR A 734 -8.85 4.74 7.26
CA TYR A 734 -9.70 5.26 6.19
C TYR A 734 -9.21 6.62 5.71
N ASP A 735 -8.91 6.74 4.42
CA ASP A 735 -8.32 7.95 3.84
C ASP A 735 -9.21 9.18 4.01
N GLU A 736 -10.52 9.04 3.82
CA GLU A 736 -11.54 10.08 3.97
C GLU A 736 -11.57 10.63 5.40
N ARG A 737 -11.40 9.74 6.38
CA ARG A 737 -11.37 10.13 7.79
C ARG A 737 -10.08 10.89 8.11
N ARG A 738 -8.95 10.43 7.56
CA ARG A 738 -7.66 11.10 7.70
C ARG A 738 -7.65 12.47 7.03
N LEU A 739 -8.27 12.59 5.85
CA LEU A 739 -8.49 13.86 5.13
C LEU A 739 -9.25 14.87 6.01
N GLU A 740 -10.33 14.45 6.65
CA GLU A 740 -11.09 15.30 7.58
C GLU A 740 -10.28 15.69 8.82
N LEU A 741 -9.60 14.74 9.46
CA LEU A 741 -8.75 15.00 10.62
C LEU A 741 -7.59 15.96 10.27
N SER A 742 -7.00 15.84 9.07
CA SER A 742 -6.02 16.80 8.58
C SER A 742 -6.59 18.22 8.49
N LYS A 743 -7.82 18.38 7.97
CA LYS A 743 -8.51 19.67 7.90
C LYS A 743 -8.76 20.26 9.29
N VAL A 744 -9.10 19.43 10.28
CA VAL A 744 -9.23 19.85 11.68
C VAL A 744 -7.88 20.34 12.23
N MET A 745 -6.79 19.58 12.00
CA MET A 745 -5.45 19.99 12.43
C MET A 745 -4.98 21.31 11.78
N GLN A 746 -5.41 21.61 10.55
CA GLN A 746 -5.12 22.90 9.90
C GLN A 746 -5.85 24.08 10.56
N LYS A 747 -7.09 23.89 11.03
CA LYS A 747 -7.81 24.93 11.80
C LYS A 747 -7.06 25.27 13.08
N ILE A 748 -6.66 24.22 13.80
CA ILE A 748 -5.88 24.31 15.02
C ILE A 748 -4.53 25.00 14.75
N PHE A 749 -3.88 24.67 13.64
CA PHE A 749 -2.62 25.29 13.23
C PHE A 749 -2.75 26.79 13.01
N ALA A 750 -3.79 27.22 12.31
CA ALA A 750 -4.05 28.64 12.08
C ALA A 750 -4.36 29.40 13.39
N GLU A 751 -4.95 28.73 14.38
CA GLU A 751 -5.25 29.33 15.68
C GLU A 751 -4.07 29.36 16.64
N GLU A 752 -3.23 28.33 16.67
CA GLU A 752 -2.08 28.24 17.59
C GLU A 752 -0.80 28.84 17.00
N VAL A 753 -0.70 28.96 15.68
CA VAL A 753 0.46 29.53 14.97
C VAL A 753 1.78 28.89 15.44
N PRO A 754 1.97 27.56 15.32
CA PRO A 754 3.21 26.90 15.76
C PRO A 754 4.42 27.26 14.89
N VAL A 755 4.17 27.79 13.68
CA VAL A 755 5.16 28.37 12.77
C VAL A 755 4.64 29.67 12.18
N ILE A 756 5.55 30.55 11.79
CA ILE A 756 5.22 31.77 11.06
C ILE A 756 5.31 31.45 9.57
N SER A 757 4.17 31.09 8.97
CA SER A 757 4.06 30.71 7.56
C SER A 757 4.24 31.95 6.67
N LEU A 758 5.26 31.97 5.82
CA LEU A 758 5.62 33.13 5.00
C LEU A 758 5.06 33.06 3.58
N ALA A 759 5.32 31.96 2.86
CA ALA A 759 4.93 31.85 1.46
C ALA A 759 4.81 30.39 0.98
N PHE A 760 3.85 30.15 0.10
CA PHE A 760 3.94 29.13 -0.96
C PHE A 760 4.25 29.82 -2.29
N GLY A 761 4.74 29.06 -3.26
CA GLY A 761 5.05 29.57 -4.59
C GLY A 761 5.01 28.47 -5.64
N ALA A 762 5.66 28.71 -6.77
CA ALA A 762 5.73 27.77 -7.86
C ALA A 762 7.15 27.22 -8.06
N ASP A 763 7.23 25.94 -8.40
CA ASP A 763 8.41 25.28 -8.93
C ASP A 763 8.53 25.63 -10.41
N ARG A 764 9.62 26.34 -10.74
CA ARG A 764 9.86 26.89 -12.07
C ARG A 764 10.95 26.13 -12.78
N GLY A 765 10.70 25.83 -14.06
CA GLY A 765 11.64 25.12 -14.90
C GLY A 765 11.46 25.41 -16.38
N ALA A 766 12.32 24.82 -17.17
CA ALA A 766 12.26 24.85 -18.62
C ALA A 766 12.97 23.63 -19.23
N THR A 767 12.53 23.18 -20.39
CA THR A 767 13.23 22.19 -21.24
C THR A 767 13.48 22.73 -22.61
N GLN A 768 14.40 22.10 -23.35
CA GLN A 768 14.43 22.26 -24.81
C GLN A 768 13.14 21.72 -25.42
N ASN A 769 12.61 22.40 -26.45
CA ASN A 769 11.33 22.03 -27.08
C ASN A 769 11.27 20.59 -27.62
N ASN A 770 12.42 20.01 -27.97
CA ASN A 770 12.50 18.65 -28.49
C ASN A 770 12.48 17.58 -27.38
N LEU A 771 12.73 17.92 -26.11
CA LEU A 771 12.58 16.97 -25.01
C LEU A 771 11.10 16.79 -24.66
N LYS A 772 10.57 15.59 -24.85
CA LYS A 772 9.17 15.23 -24.60
C LYS A 772 8.99 14.40 -23.34
N GLN A 773 7.75 14.38 -22.85
CA GLN A 773 7.32 13.64 -21.66
C GLN A 773 8.00 14.05 -20.34
N TRP A 774 8.75 15.15 -20.31
CA TRP A 774 9.21 15.73 -19.04
C TRP A 774 8.03 16.38 -18.30
N LYS A 775 7.65 15.80 -17.15
CA LYS A 775 6.50 16.23 -16.33
C LYS A 775 6.92 16.45 -14.86
N PRO A 776 7.78 17.43 -14.54
CA PRO A 776 8.32 17.56 -13.18
C PRO A 776 7.22 17.85 -12.14
N GLY A 777 7.25 17.12 -11.03
CA GLY A 777 6.49 17.48 -9.82
C GLY A 777 4.98 17.20 -9.83
N GLU A 778 4.39 16.67 -10.90
CA GLU A 778 2.93 16.41 -10.95
C GLU A 778 2.48 15.34 -9.92
N ASN A 779 3.25 14.27 -9.70
CA ASN A 779 2.77 13.11 -8.92
C ASN A 779 3.68 12.62 -7.77
N SER A 780 4.95 13.03 -7.70
CA SER A 780 5.92 12.44 -6.75
C SER A 780 6.91 13.43 -6.13
N GLY A 781 6.84 14.72 -6.50
CA GLY A 781 7.80 15.73 -6.06
C GLY A 781 9.23 15.55 -6.60
N SER A 782 9.50 14.53 -7.42
CA SER A 782 10.79 14.36 -8.11
C SER A 782 10.74 14.91 -9.54
N HIS A 783 11.83 15.49 -10.03
CA HIS A 783 11.97 15.92 -11.43
C HIS A 783 12.24 14.76 -12.39
N TRP A 784 12.45 13.55 -11.88
CA TRP A 784 12.91 12.36 -12.62
C TRP A 784 11.89 11.22 -12.64
N TRP A 785 10.70 11.45 -12.09
CA TRP A 785 9.78 10.37 -11.73
C TRP A 785 9.23 9.58 -12.92
N ASN A 786 9.35 10.06 -14.16
CA ASN A 786 8.87 9.39 -15.36
C ASN A 786 9.94 9.36 -16.49
N VAL A 787 11.21 9.36 -16.10
CA VAL A 787 12.38 9.47 -17.00
C VAL A 787 12.48 8.36 -18.06
N GLU A 788 11.91 7.19 -17.80
CA GLU A 788 11.82 6.08 -18.76
C GLU A 788 11.00 6.42 -20.00
N TYR A 789 10.07 7.38 -19.90
CA TYR A 789 9.22 7.80 -21.02
C TYR A 789 9.80 9.00 -21.79
N TRP A 790 10.92 9.58 -21.35
CA TRP A 790 11.49 10.75 -22.02
C TRP A 790 12.16 10.38 -23.34
N TYR A 791 11.99 11.23 -24.35
CA TYR A 791 12.66 11.11 -25.64
C TYR A 791 12.87 12.49 -26.27
N PHE A 792 13.78 12.56 -27.23
CA PHE A 792 14.00 13.75 -28.05
C PHE A 792 13.36 13.57 -29.42
N GLU A 793 12.50 14.52 -29.82
CA GLU A 793 11.95 14.61 -31.18
C GLU A 793 12.98 15.02 -32.23
#